data_AF-A0A1B9ASU3-F1
#
_entry.id   AF-A0A1B9ASU3-F1
#
_cell.length_a   1.000
_cell.length_b   1.000
_cell.length_c   1.000
_cell.angle_alpha   90.00
_cell.angle_beta   90.00
_cell.angle_gamma   90.00
#
_symmetry.space_group_name_H-M   'P 1'
#
loop_
_entity.id
_entity.type
_entity.pdbx_description
1 polymer ?
#
loop_
_entity_poly.entity_id
_entity_poly.type
_entity_poly.pdbx_seq_one_letter_code
_entity_poly.pdbx_strand_id
1 'polypeptide(L)'
;MQNQKASHKPLVYKGTTLLLSAGFILYSGDTSLKLLDTKKAEASSVTYYETTSNLNLRVSNSTKSTVLLTIPKGEKISYLAKSGSWFKVKFNNRTGWVNNKYVKKAENITSSKAIVSGYQTTANLNLRSKASTNGKILKTIPKGKTLTYISTSGSWIKVKYQTTTGWVSSDYVKKINEKAKVEPAAVVKSAVVTSSSSAYTTKANLNLRSSASTKGAILTTIPKGKSVTYVSKSGSWFKVKYGGKTGWVSSSYLKANSAAAKPTSSTPSAVAKPQQEVTYQATANLNLRSSSSTKGSILTTIPKGKSVTYVSKSGSWFKVKFSGKTGWVSSSYLKANSAAAKPTNGTGTPSTVAKPQQEVKYQATANLNLRSSASTKGSILTTIPKGKSVTYVSKSGSWFKVKFSGKTGWVSSSYLKGVTPVKNESPSPSVEKPKANLTYQTTAKLNLRTEASTQGSVLMLIPKGEKVTYLSKNSFWFKVKYGNKTGWVSSEFLKETTEDKKEEVKNKEIYTTTANLKFRISGSTSATVITTIPKGKQVTYLSKKGSWYKVSFNSLTGWVNSSYLVKGASTSDSSNPISLDSYVTMDLRTNSSVTAAQINTYIAKNATSSNSVLYNRGSIFIDAANKYGVNALYLAAHAIHESNFGKSTISLAKNNLFGYGAYDAAPFVGAVKFNTIKSNIEFIAQMMKATYLNEGYWSYKGAYLGSTVKDSNGNRIDSLSSGMNFYYATDSNWGKAIAKHMSAMLDYSNEGAKNATPNKKVPSRPSYPDAKDVFPTGTLAVAHKTINLTSADNTGSTVYQTTSNLNLRSGASTDGSILLTIPNGKTITYLSASGSWYKVQYNGKTGWVSSEYVTKTNSGSSVSIQAGETFNLLEKHNNESLKVKYKGKMYYTSSFGLSSYYKYMSVKNLARVDATSLNVRSAANTGSSIVGTLSNYQYIELSVDSKNNPVTSNGWYKVKLSNGTQGWVSGMHIIRELNK
;
A
#
# COMPACT_ATOMS: atom_id res chain seq x y z
N MET A 1 32.11 33.05 26.24
CA MET A 1 33.25 32.31 26.81
C MET A 1 32.86 30.85 27.05
N GLN A 2 33.86 29.95 26.94
CA GLN A 2 33.93 28.54 27.39
C GLN A 2 32.82 27.51 27.07
N ASN A 3 33.26 26.44 26.39
CA ASN A 3 32.61 25.14 26.29
C ASN A 3 32.82 24.32 27.57
N GLN A 4 31.96 23.30 27.81
CA GLN A 4 32.44 22.01 28.31
C GLN A 4 31.80 20.84 27.56
N LYS A 5 32.65 19.88 27.16
CA LYS A 5 32.29 18.50 26.78
C LYS A 5 33.09 17.57 27.69
N ALA A 6 32.42 16.66 28.38
CA ALA A 6 33.10 15.64 29.17
C ALA A 6 33.53 14.45 28.29
N SER A 7 34.80 14.06 28.40
CA SER A 7 35.34 12.81 27.86
C SER A 7 35.47 11.77 28.98
N HIS A 8 35.26 10.49 28.70
CA HIS A 8 35.71 9.38 29.56
C HIS A 8 36.52 8.38 28.74
N LYS A 9 37.69 8.00 29.27
CA LYS A 9 38.59 6.96 28.72
C LYS A 9 38.25 5.60 29.35
N PRO A 10 38.43 4.46 28.65
CA PRO A 10 38.54 3.15 29.28
C PRO A 10 39.99 2.86 29.72
N LEU A 11 40.14 1.97 30.72
CA LEU A 11 41.44 1.56 31.29
C LEU A 11 42.21 0.57 30.40
N VAL A 12 43.53 0.49 30.66
CA VAL A 12 44.48 -0.47 30.09
C VAL A 12 44.80 -1.55 31.13
N TYR A 13 45.04 -2.79 30.69
CA TYR A 13 45.80 -3.77 31.45
C TYR A 13 46.90 -4.41 30.58
N LYS A 14 48.06 -4.71 31.18
CA LYS A 14 49.29 -5.19 30.50
C LYS A 14 49.44 -6.72 30.59
N GLY A 15 50.29 -7.30 29.73
CA GLY A 15 50.67 -8.72 29.78
C GLY A 15 51.24 -9.26 28.46
N THR A 16 52.37 -8.75 27.96
CA THR A 16 53.73 -9.36 27.98
C THR A 16 54.00 -10.50 26.96
N THR A 17 55.14 -10.38 26.28
CA THR A 17 55.69 -11.10 25.13
C THR A 17 56.40 -12.43 25.48
N LEU A 18 56.60 -13.36 24.53
CA LEU A 18 57.94 -13.82 24.06
C LEU A 18 57.91 -14.86 22.89
N LEU A 19 58.77 -14.62 21.87
CA LEU A 19 59.66 -15.54 21.07
C LEU A 19 59.18 -16.96 20.62
N LEU A 20 59.73 -17.71 19.64
CA LEU A 20 60.85 -17.70 18.64
C LEU A 20 60.27 -18.32 17.31
N SER A 21 60.95 -18.53 16.15
CA SER A 21 62.01 -17.86 15.37
C SER A 21 62.19 -18.59 14.00
N ALA A 22 63.06 -18.10 13.11
CA ALA A 22 63.56 -18.74 11.86
C ALA A 22 62.52 -18.99 10.72
N GLY A 23 62.89 -18.99 9.43
CA GLY A 23 64.19 -18.73 8.78
C GLY A 23 64.04 -18.56 7.25
N PHE A 24 65.07 -18.03 6.58
CA PHE A 24 65.12 -17.72 5.14
C PHE A 24 65.03 -18.98 4.23
N ILE A 25 64.72 -18.89 2.93
CA ILE A 25 65.65 -18.57 1.83
C ILE A 25 64.90 -18.03 0.59
N LEU A 26 65.54 -17.10 -0.13
CA LEU A 26 65.15 -16.61 -1.46
C LEU A 26 65.79 -17.45 -2.57
N TYR A 27 65.13 -17.57 -3.73
CA TYR A 27 65.84 -17.78 -4.98
C TYR A 27 65.21 -16.97 -6.11
N SER A 28 66.07 -16.34 -6.91
CA SER A 28 65.75 -15.42 -8.01
C SER A 28 65.63 -16.13 -9.35
N GLY A 29 64.87 -15.55 -10.28
CA GLY A 29 64.78 -16.00 -11.67
C GLY A 29 64.11 -14.94 -12.54
N ASP A 30 64.90 -14.02 -13.08
CA ASP A 30 64.47 -13.04 -14.08
C ASP A 30 64.41 -13.70 -15.48
N THR A 31 63.49 -13.27 -16.33
CA THR A 31 63.66 -13.29 -17.78
C THR A 31 62.64 -12.38 -18.45
N SER A 32 63.13 -11.26 -18.99
CA SER A 32 62.36 -10.32 -19.83
C SER A 32 62.05 -10.89 -21.21
N LEU A 33 60.91 -10.54 -21.84
CA LEU A 33 60.78 -10.56 -23.30
C LEU A 33 59.59 -9.72 -23.86
N LYS A 34 59.97 -8.61 -24.53
CA LYS A 34 59.39 -7.90 -25.69
C LYS A 34 57.87 -7.66 -25.85
N LEU A 35 57.55 -6.39 -26.12
CA LEU A 35 56.36 -5.93 -26.85
C LEU A 35 56.32 -6.50 -28.28
N LEU A 36 55.11 -6.79 -28.79
CA LEU A 36 54.78 -6.63 -30.21
C LEU A 36 53.27 -6.44 -30.44
N ASP A 37 53.00 -5.45 -31.29
CA ASP A 37 51.80 -4.92 -31.95
C ASP A 37 50.34 -5.35 -31.69
N THR A 38 49.50 -4.33 -31.92
CA THR A 38 48.03 -4.36 -31.90
C THR A 38 47.41 -5.17 -33.03
N LYS A 39 46.53 -6.12 -32.69
CA LYS A 39 45.39 -6.49 -33.56
C LYS A 39 44.07 -6.54 -32.80
N LYS A 40 43.09 -5.84 -33.40
CA LYS A 40 41.62 -5.91 -33.27
C LYS A 40 41.09 -7.07 -32.40
N ALA A 41 40.50 -6.75 -31.25
CA ALA A 41 39.85 -7.73 -30.39
C ALA A 41 38.59 -8.31 -31.03
N GLU A 42 38.66 -9.55 -31.51
CA GLU A 42 37.51 -10.32 -31.95
C GLU A 42 36.64 -10.78 -30.76
N ALA A 43 35.36 -11.02 -31.02
CA ALA A 43 34.42 -11.46 -29.99
C ALA A 43 34.80 -12.84 -29.44
N SER A 44 34.98 -12.96 -28.13
CA SER A 44 35.37 -14.22 -27.47
C SER A 44 34.41 -15.36 -27.82
N SER A 45 34.92 -16.39 -28.50
CA SER A 45 34.14 -17.52 -28.97
C SER A 45 33.68 -18.41 -27.80
N VAL A 46 32.37 -18.51 -27.59
CA VAL A 46 31.80 -19.32 -26.51
C VAL A 46 31.95 -20.81 -26.87
N THR A 47 32.76 -21.53 -26.09
CA THR A 47 32.89 -22.99 -26.22
C THR A 47 31.68 -23.69 -25.59
N TYR A 48 31.16 -24.71 -26.28
CA TYR A 48 30.00 -25.48 -25.83
C TYR A 48 30.32 -26.97 -25.66
N TYR A 49 29.60 -27.59 -24.72
CA TYR A 49 29.60 -29.04 -24.49
C TYR A 49 28.15 -29.55 -24.51
N GLU A 50 27.98 -30.85 -24.69
CA GLU A 50 26.69 -31.56 -24.65
C GLU A 50 26.74 -32.59 -23.51
N THR A 51 25.69 -32.68 -22.69
CA THR A 51 25.60 -33.67 -21.61
C THR A 51 25.42 -35.10 -22.14
N THR A 52 26.24 -36.05 -21.68
CA THR A 52 26.15 -37.48 -22.08
C THR A 52 25.23 -38.30 -21.16
N SER A 53 24.79 -37.73 -20.04
CA SER A 53 23.81 -38.29 -19.10
C SER A 53 22.94 -37.19 -18.46
N ASN A 54 21.92 -37.56 -17.69
CA ASN A 54 21.20 -36.63 -16.84
C ASN A 54 22.13 -36.12 -15.73
N LEU A 55 22.53 -34.85 -15.81
CA LEU A 55 23.70 -34.32 -15.12
C LEU A 55 23.32 -33.19 -14.15
N ASN A 56 23.57 -33.41 -12.87
CA ASN A 56 23.26 -32.42 -11.82
C ASN A 56 24.17 -31.19 -11.93
N LEU A 57 23.57 -30.02 -12.16
CA LEU A 57 24.21 -28.72 -12.04
C LEU A 57 24.27 -28.34 -10.56
N ARG A 58 25.46 -28.18 -9.99
CA ARG A 58 25.68 -28.01 -8.55
C ARG A 58 26.25 -26.63 -8.19
N VAL A 59 26.09 -26.22 -6.93
CA VAL A 59 26.62 -24.95 -6.41
C VAL A 59 28.16 -24.92 -6.41
N SER A 60 28.82 -26.04 -6.07
CA SER A 60 30.28 -26.21 -6.14
C SER A 60 30.67 -27.52 -6.85
N ASN A 61 31.97 -27.66 -7.14
CA ASN A 61 32.62 -28.79 -7.81
C ASN A 61 32.73 -30.06 -6.94
N SER A 62 31.62 -30.48 -6.33
CA SER A 62 31.56 -31.65 -5.43
C SER A 62 30.26 -32.43 -5.61
N THR A 63 30.34 -33.77 -5.55
CA THR A 63 29.15 -34.65 -5.56
C THR A 63 28.27 -34.45 -4.32
N LYS A 64 28.84 -33.94 -3.22
CA LYS A 64 28.11 -33.59 -1.98
C LYS A 64 27.46 -32.20 -2.02
N SER A 65 27.74 -31.39 -3.04
CA SER A 65 27.13 -30.04 -3.19
C SER A 65 25.64 -30.10 -3.54
N THR A 66 24.86 -29.16 -3.00
CA THR A 66 23.47 -28.89 -3.39
C THR A 66 23.31 -28.84 -4.91
N VAL A 67 22.26 -29.52 -5.40
CA VAL A 67 21.84 -29.52 -6.81
C VAL A 67 20.94 -28.31 -7.08
N LEU A 68 21.31 -27.48 -8.05
CA LEU A 68 20.53 -26.33 -8.52
C LEU A 68 19.41 -26.75 -9.49
N LEU A 69 19.68 -27.78 -10.29
CA LEU A 69 18.77 -28.52 -11.16
C LEU A 69 19.51 -29.74 -11.73
N THR A 70 18.78 -30.67 -12.33
CA THR A 70 19.34 -31.70 -13.22
C THR A 70 19.22 -31.21 -14.67
N ILE A 71 20.33 -31.24 -15.40
CA ILE A 71 20.38 -30.99 -16.84
C ILE A 71 20.09 -32.32 -17.55
N PRO A 72 19.04 -32.43 -18.40
CA PRO A 72 18.80 -33.64 -19.19
C PRO A 72 20.01 -34.08 -20.03
N LYS A 73 20.09 -35.36 -20.38
CA LYS A 73 21.03 -35.88 -21.40
C LYS A 73 20.77 -35.23 -22.77
N GLY A 74 21.82 -34.87 -23.49
CA GLY A 74 21.78 -34.27 -24.83
C GLY A 74 21.64 -32.74 -24.84
N GLU A 75 21.77 -32.08 -23.69
CA GLU A 75 21.58 -30.63 -23.55
C GLU A 75 22.89 -29.86 -23.74
N LYS A 76 22.81 -28.75 -24.48
CA LYS A 76 23.96 -27.89 -24.78
C LYS A 76 24.23 -26.92 -23.64
N ILE A 77 25.42 -27.00 -23.07
CA ILE A 77 25.89 -26.17 -21.95
C ILE A 77 27.06 -25.30 -22.41
N SER A 78 27.09 -24.04 -21.97
CA SER A 78 28.23 -23.14 -22.25
C SER A 78 29.32 -23.36 -21.20
N TYR A 79 30.55 -23.60 -21.65
CA TYR A 79 31.72 -23.79 -20.78
C TYR A 79 32.27 -22.45 -20.30
N LEU A 80 32.64 -22.37 -19.02
CA LEU A 80 33.19 -21.17 -18.39
C LEU A 80 34.56 -21.40 -17.73
N ALA A 81 34.78 -22.56 -17.10
CA ALA A 81 36.06 -22.93 -16.47
C ALA A 81 36.14 -24.44 -16.16
N LYS A 82 37.34 -24.96 -15.90
CA LYS A 82 37.61 -26.32 -15.39
C LYS A 82 38.23 -26.24 -13.99
N SER A 83 37.87 -27.18 -13.12
CA SER A 83 38.53 -27.40 -11.82
C SER A 83 38.47 -28.90 -11.50
N GLY A 84 39.62 -29.59 -11.61
CA GLY A 84 39.68 -31.05 -11.54
C GLY A 84 38.73 -31.73 -12.55
N SER A 85 37.99 -32.72 -12.08
CA SER A 85 36.97 -33.46 -12.84
C SER A 85 35.63 -32.72 -12.99
N TRP A 86 35.61 -31.39 -12.84
CA TRP A 86 34.39 -30.57 -12.95
C TRP A 86 34.58 -29.41 -13.92
N PHE A 87 33.52 -29.13 -14.70
CA PHE A 87 33.39 -27.90 -15.48
C PHE A 87 32.40 -26.96 -14.79
N LYS A 88 32.77 -25.69 -14.70
CA LYS A 88 31.86 -24.59 -14.43
C LYS A 88 31.17 -24.24 -15.75
N VAL A 89 29.85 -24.31 -15.77
CA VAL A 89 29.05 -24.17 -16.98
C VAL A 89 27.86 -23.26 -16.72
N LYS A 90 27.28 -22.70 -17.79
CA LYS A 90 26.02 -21.97 -17.75
C LYS A 90 24.96 -22.65 -18.63
N PHE A 91 23.80 -22.88 -18.03
CA PHE A 91 22.62 -23.52 -18.61
C PHE A 91 21.37 -22.79 -18.11
N ASN A 92 20.45 -22.40 -19.02
CA ASN A 92 19.23 -21.64 -18.69
C ASN A 92 19.46 -20.43 -17.74
N ASN A 93 20.46 -19.61 -18.07
CA ASN A 93 20.92 -18.45 -17.27
C ASN A 93 21.37 -18.73 -15.83
N ARG A 94 21.51 -20.00 -15.41
CA ARG A 94 22.16 -20.38 -14.15
C ARG A 94 23.58 -20.83 -14.41
N THR A 95 24.51 -20.39 -13.57
CA THR A 95 25.90 -20.86 -13.54
C THR A 95 26.08 -21.85 -12.40
N GLY A 96 26.76 -22.96 -12.65
CA GLY A 96 27.07 -23.98 -11.65
C GLY A 96 28.12 -24.96 -12.16
N TRP A 97 28.34 -26.03 -11.41
CA TRP A 97 29.34 -27.04 -11.72
C TRP A 97 28.71 -28.36 -12.13
N VAL A 98 29.28 -29.00 -13.14
CA VAL A 98 28.94 -30.35 -13.60
C VAL A 98 30.19 -31.20 -13.68
N ASN A 99 30.09 -32.50 -13.45
CA ASN A 99 31.24 -33.40 -13.57
C ASN A 99 31.55 -33.64 -15.06
N ASN A 100 32.81 -33.45 -15.46
CA ASN A 100 33.20 -33.41 -16.86
C ASN A 100 33.26 -34.77 -17.56
N LYS A 101 33.20 -35.88 -16.82
CA LYS A 101 33.00 -37.24 -17.37
C LYS A 101 31.66 -37.37 -18.11
N TYR A 102 30.67 -36.55 -17.75
CA TYR A 102 29.31 -36.61 -18.30
C TYR A 102 29.03 -35.55 -19.36
N VAL A 103 30.05 -34.99 -20.00
CA VAL A 103 29.89 -34.00 -21.08
C VAL A 103 30.91 -34.25 -22.20
N LYS A 104 30.48 -34.14 -23.46
CA LYS A 104 31.36 -34.19 -24.65
C LYS A 104 31.45 -32.80 -25.29
N LYS A 105 32.58 -32.46 -25.92
CA LYS A 105 32.74 -31.18 -26.62
C LYS A 105 31.76 -31.14 -27.79
N ALA A 106 31.03 -30.05 -27.97
CA ALA A 106 30.12 -29.93 -29.11
C ALA A 106 30.89 -29.48 -30.35
N GLU A 107 30.75 -30.19 -31.45
CA GLU A 107 31.38 -29.83 -32.73
C GLU A 107 30.76 -28.55 -33.32
N ASN A 108 31.61 -27.71 -33.90
CA ASN A 108 31.20 -26.47 -34.55
C ASN A 108 30.98 -26.72 -36.03
N ILE A 109 29.72 -26.74 -36.47
CA ILE A 109 29.39 -26.73 -37.91
C ILE A 109 29.23 -25.28 -38.36
N THR A 110 30.06 -24.90 -39.32
CA THR A 110 30.03 -23.61 -40.01
C THR A 110 28.85 -23.56 -40.99
N SER A 111 28.18 -22.40 -41.06
CA SER A 111 27.22 -22.01 -42.12
C SER A 111 25.87 -22.74 -42.25
N SER A 112 24.80 -21.92 -42.18
CA SER A 112 23.41 -22.14 -42.64
C SER A 112 22.40 -22.90 -41.74
N LYS A 113 21.12 -22.52 -41.91
CA LYS A 113 19.89 -22.98 -41.22
C LYS A 113 19.81 -22.83 -39.68
N ALA A 114 19.32 -21.66 -39.25
CA ALA A 114 18.91 -21.41 -37.88
C ALA A 114 17.68 -22.24 -37.45
N ILE A 115 17.69 -22.79 -36.23
CA ILE A 115 16.50 -23.37 -35.59
C ILE A 115 15.56 -22.23 -35.17
N VAL A 116 14.51 -22.01 -35.96
CA VAL A 116 13.50 -20.99 -35.68
C VAL A 116 12.47 -21.51 -34.68
N SER A 117 12.37 -20.87 -33.51
CA SER A 117 11.25 -21.11 -32.60
C SER A 117 9.96 -20.54 -33.20
N GLY A 118 8.99 -21.41 -33.51
CA GLY A 118 7.74 -21.02 -34.16
C GLY A 118 6.57 -20.82 -33.18
N TYR A 119 5.52 -20.17 -33.68
CA TYR A 119 4.18 -20.18 -33.08
C TYR A 119 3.17 -20.67 -34.12
N GLN A 120 2.11 -21.35 -33.70
CA GLN A 120 0.99 -21.75 -34.55
C GLN A 120 -0.30 -21.06 -34.09
N THR A 121 -1.06 -20.47 -35.01
CA THR A 121 -2.35 -19.83 -34.70
C THR A 121 -3.37 -20.85 -34.19
N THR A 122 -4.09 -20.51 -33.12
CA THR A 122 -5.15 -21.35 -32.53
C THR A 122 -6.56 -20.92 -32.97
N ALA A 123 -6.67 -19.76 -33.61
CA ALA A 123 -7.87 -19.21 -34.26
C ALA A 123 -7.48 -18.40 -35.51
N ASN A 124 -8.46 -17.93 -36.30
CA ASN A 124 -8.21 -16.92 -37.32
C ASN A 124 -7.80 -15.60 -36.63
N LEU A 125 -6.67 -15.02 -37.04
CA LEU A 125 -5.95 -14.03 -36.24
C LEU A 125 -5.43 -12.86 -37.08
N ASN A 126 -5.75 -11.63 -36.68
CA ASN A 126 -5.33 -10.43 -37.41
C ASN A 126 -3.86 -10.10 -37.09
N LEU A 127 -3.03 -10.06 -38.13
CA LEU A 127 -1.68 -9.50 -38.11
C LEU A 127 -1.78 -7.97 -38.21
N ARG A 128 -1.28 -7.24 -37.22
CA ARG A 128 -1.45 -5.78 -37.11
C ARG A 128 -0.13 -5.03 -37.19
N SER A 129 -0.18 -3.77 -37.63
CA SER A 129 1.00 -2.91 -37.75
C SER A 129 1.66 -2.54 -36.41
N LYS A 130 0.91 -2.60 -35.30
CA LYS A 130 1.39 -2.31 -33.94
C LYS A 130 0.77 -3.27 -32.92
N ALA A 131 1.40 -3.39 -31.75
CA ALA A 131 0.98 -4.23 -30.61
C ALA A 131 -0.30 -3.71 -29.91
N SER A 132 -1.41 -3.65 -30.64
CA SER A 132 -2.69 -3.12 -30.16
C SER A 132 -3.84 -3.57 -31.05
N THR A 133 -5.04 -3.74 -30.47
CA THR A 133 -6.29 -3.93 -31.22
C THR A 133 -6.60 -2.77 -32.17
N ASN A 134 -6.02 -1.59 -31.93
CA ASN A 134 -6.18 -0.38 -32.73
C ASN A 134 -5.06 -0.22 -33.79
N GLY A 135 -4.25 -1.26 -34.01
CA GLY A 135 -3.32 -1.33 -35.14
C GLY A 135 -4.04 -1.69 -36.44
N LYS A 136 -3.67 -1.05 -37.56
CA LYS A 136 -4.17 -1.38 -38.91
C LYS A 136 -3.95 -2.87 -39.14
N ILE A 137 -4.99 -3.56 -39.61
CA ILE A 137 -4.89 -4.97 -40.00
C ILE A 137 -4.07 -5.01 -41.29
N LEU A 138 -2.93 -5.67 -41.24
CA LEU A 138 -2.06 -5.91 -42.40
C LEU A 138 -2.46 -7.18 -43.14
N LYS A 139 -2.94 -8.19 -42.40
CA LYS A 139 -3.40 -9.48 -42.94
C LYS A 139 -4.28 -10.20 -41.93
N THR A 140 -5.15 -11.10 -42.39
CA THR A 140 -5.80 -12.10 -41.54
C THR A 140 -5.11 -13.44 -41.75
N ILE A 141 -4.68 -14.08 -40.66
CA ILE A 141 -3.97 -15.35 -40.67
C ILE A 141 -4.96 -16.47 -40.29
N PRO A 142 -5.18 -17.49 -41.14
CA PRO A 142 -6.03 -18.62 -40.79
C PRO A 142 -5.53 -19.40 -39.56
N LYS A 143 -6.45 -20.08 -38.86
CA LYS A 143 -6.14 -21.03 -37.79
C LYS A 143 -5.20 -22.14 -38.29
N GLY A 144 -4.27 -22.58 -37.44
CA GLY A 144 -3.33 -23.67 -37.72
C GLY A 144 -2.10 -23.26 -38.54
N LYS A 145 -1.93 -21.99 -38.90
CA LYS A 145 -0.77 -21.51 -39.65
C LYS A 145 0.40 -21.17 -38.74
N THR A 146 1.61 -21.43 -39.23
CA THR A 146 2.87 -21.24 -38.49
C THR A 146 3.42 -19.82 -38.69
N LEU A 147 4.13 -19.34 -37.68
CA LEU A 147 4.58 -17.96 -37.50
C LEU A 147 6.02 -17.98 -36.97
N THR A 148 6.92 -17.26 -37.63
CA THR A 148 8.29 -17.08 -37.13
C THR A 148 8.29 -16.06 -36.00
N TYR A 149 8.78 -16.44 -34.82
CA TYR A 149 8.94 -15.52 -33.69
C TYR A 149 10.02 -14.46 -33.98
N ILE A 150 9.75 -13.20 -33.60
CA ILE A 150 10.74 -12.12 -33.62
C ILE A 150 10.91 -11.53 -32.21
N SER A 151 9.84 -11.03 -31.60
CA SER A 151 9.87 -10.40 -30.27
C SER A 151 8.49 -10.37 -29.59
N THR A 152 8.40 -9.85 -28.37
CA THR A 152 7.12 -9.60 -27.67
C THR A 152 7.02 -8.17 -27.14
N SER A 153 5.78 -7.70 -26.90
CA SER A 153 5.46 -6.44 -26.23
C SER A 153 4.09 -6.57 -25.56
N GLY A 154 4.09 -6.74 -24.23
CA GLY A 154 2.88 -7.12 -23.49
C GLY A 154 2.29 -8.45 -24.02
N SER A 155 0.97 -8.52 -24.14
CA SER A 155 0.23 -9.67 -24.71
C SER A 155 0.26 -9.73 -26.25
N TRP A 156 1.27 -9.14 -26.89
CA TRP A 156 1.45 -9.18 -28.34
C TRP A 156 2.81 -9.78 -28.71
N ILE A 157 2.80 -10.63 -29.73
CA ILE A 157 3.98 -11.28 -30.28
C ILE A 157 4.23 -10.68 -31.66
N LYS A 158 5.44 -10.14 -31.87
CA LYS A 158 5.90 -9.73 -33.19
C LYS A 158 6.36 -10.98 -33.92
N VAL A 159 5.77 -11.21 -35.09
CA VAL A 159 5.97 -12.41 -35.90
C VAL A 159 6.15 -12.05 -37.37
N LYS A 160 6.83 -12.94 -38.11
CA LYS A 160 6.78 -12.95 -39.58
C LYS A 160 5.83 -14.06 -40.02
N TYR A 161 4.90 -13.73 -40.92
CA TYR A 161 4.00 -14.66 -41.59
C TYR A 161 4.11 -14.44 -43.10
N GLN A 162 4.57 -15.45 -43.82
CA GLN A 162 5.03 -15.31 -45.21
C GLN A 162 6.10 -14.21 -45.29
N THR A 163 5.94 -13.21 -46.17
CA THR A 163 6.82 -12.04 -46.28
C THR A 163 6.49 -10.94 -45.25
N THR A 164 5.26 -10.90 -44.73
CA THR A 164 4.76 -9.79 -43.91
C THR A 164 5.16 -9.93 -42.44
N THR A 165 5.73 -8.86 -41.86
CA THR A 165 6.02 -8.77 -40.42
C THR A 165 4.96 -7.92 -39.72
N GLY A 166 4.48 -8.36 -38.56
CA GLY A 166 3.50 -7.63 -37.76
C GLY A 166 3.28 -8.22 -36.39
N TRP A 167 2.23 -7.76 -35.70
CA TRP A 167 1.90 -8.14 -34.34
C TRP A 167 0.62 -8.98 -34.29
N VAL A 168 0.66 -10.07 -33.53
CA VAL A 168 -0.51 -10.92 -33.22
C VAL A 168 -0.69 -11.02 -31.70
N SER A 169 -1.91 -11.23 -31.21
CA SER A 169 -2.12 -11.45 -29.77
C SER A 169 -1.58 -12.82 -29.34
N SER A 170 -0.95 -12.87 -28.17
CA SER A 170 -0.44 -14.10 -27.55
C SER A 170 -1.55 -15.12 -27.24
N ASP A 171 -2.79 -14.67 -27.07
CA ASP A 171 -3.91 -15.50 -26.62
C ASP A 171 -4.41 -16.46 -27.71
N TYR A 172 -4.03 -16.17 -28.96
CA TYR A 172 -4.47 -16.90 -30.16
C TYR A 172 -3.32 -17.64 -30.87
N VAL A 173 -2.21 -17.87 -30.17
CA VAL A 173 -1.06 -18.62 -30.69
C VAL A 173 -0.51 -19.59 -29.64
N LYS A 174 -0.12 -20.79 -30.06
CA LYS A 174 0.65 -21.73 -29.23
C LYS A 174 2.09 -21.78 -29.74
N LYS A 175 3.07 -21.87 -28.85
CA LYS A 175 4.47 -22.09 -29.26
C LYS A 175 4.61 -23.49 -29.85
N ILE A 176 5.33 -23.63 -30.95
CA ILE A 176 5.65 -24.92 -31.58
C ILE A 176 7.17 -25.08 -31.71
N ASN A 177 7.64 -26.25 -31.33
CA ASN A 177 8.98 -26.73 -31.59
C ASN A 177 8.79 -27.95 -32.51
N GLU A 178 9.03 -27.80 -33.81
CA GLU A 178 8.85 -28.92 -34.75
C GLU A 178 10.14 -29.74 -34.86
N LYS A 179 10.06 -31.01 -34.48
CA LYS A 179 10.81 -32.10 -35.11
C LYS A 179 9.80 -32.92 -35.92
N ALA A 180 10.18 -33.34 -37.13
CA ALA A 180 9.31 -34.11 -38.02
C ALA A 180 9.02 -35.52 -37.45
N LYS A 181 7.91 -36.12 -37.91
CA LYS A 181 7.39 -37.43 -37.46
C LYS A 181 7.68 -38.51 -38.52
N VAL A 182 8.08 -39.70 -38.06
CA VAL A 182 7.80 -40.99 -38.74
C VAL A 182 7.35 -42.00 -37.67
N GLU A 183 6.41 -42.88 -38.02
CA GLU A 183 5.87 -44.06 -37.31
C GLU A 183 5.81 -45.22 -38.34
N PRO A 184 5.67 -46.52 -37.98
CA PRO A 184 5.10 -47.11 -36.75
C PRO A 184 6.20 -47.78 -35.86
N ALA A 185 6.03 -48.79 -34.97
CA ALA A 185 4.87 -49.65 -34.64
C ALA A 185 4.88 -50.27 -33.21
N ALA A 186 3.77 -50.93 -32.89
CA ALA A 186 3.57 -52.17 -32.08
C ALA A 186 4.21 -52.37 -30.68
N VAL A 187 3.32 -52.35 -29.65
CA VAL A 187 3.25 -53.20 -28.41
C VAL A 187 4.43 -53.04 -27.40
N VAL A 188 4.22 -52.75 -26.10
CA VAL A 188 3.36 -53.43 -25.10
C VAL A 188 2.69 -52.47 -24.09
N LYS A 189 1.54 -52.88 -23.53
CA LYS A 189 0.90 -52.34 -22.29
C LYS A 189 1.56 -53.04 -21.06
N SER A 190 1.43 -52.68 -19.77
CA SER A 190 0.62 -51.68 -19.06
C SER A 190 1.17 -51.52 -17.63
N ALA A 191 1.19 -50.33 -17.04
CA ALA A 191 1.04 -50.09 -15.58
C ALA A 191 0.85 -48.59 -15.32
N VAL A 192 -0.20 -48.21 -14.58
CA VAL A 192 -0.59 -46.82 -14.34
C VAL A 192 -0.53 -46.51 -12.85
N VAL A 193 0.12 -45.40 -12.47
CA VAL A 193 -0.06 -44.77 -11.16
C VAL A 193 -0.73 -43.41 -11.36
N THR A 194 -1.86 -43.22 -10.70
CA THR A 194 -2.84 -42.15 -10.96
C THR A 194 -2.54 -40.87 -10.19
N SER A 195 -2.44 -39.74 -10.90
CA SER A 195 -2.51 -38.41 -10.28
C SER A 195 -3.97 -38.04 -9.97
N SER A 196 -4.22 -37.61 -8.74
CA SER A 196 -5.56 -37.31 -8.23
C SER A 196 -6.21 -36.15 -9.00
N SER A 197 -7.38 -36.43 -9.61
CA SER A 197 -8.19 -35.42 -10.31
C SER A 197 -9.49 -35.19 -9.57
N SER A 198 -9.81 -33.92 -9.27
CA SER A 198 -11.04 -33.57 -8.56
C SER A 198 -12.26 -33.77 -9.47
N ALA A 199 -13.15 -34.67 -9.08
CA ALA A 199 -14.42 -34.92 -9.77
C ALA A 199 -15.50 -33.89 -9.33
N TYR A 200 -16.39 -33.54 -10.26
CA TYR A 200 -17.49 -32.61 -10.03
C TYR A 200 -18.80 -33.19 -10.60
N THR A 201 -19.93 -32.98 -9.93
CA THR A 201 -21.26 -33.39 -10.41
C THR A 201 -22.03 -32.20 -10.99
N THR A 202 -22.75 -32.41 -12.09
CA THR A 202 -23.65 -31.41 -12.70
C THR A 202 -24.93 -31.17 -11.90
N LYS A 203 -25.31 -29.91 -11.72
CA LYS A 203 -26.53 -29.48 -11.00
C LYS A 203 -27.76 -29.28 -11.91
N ALA A 204 -27.55 -29.29 -13.22
CA ALA A 204 -28.57 -29.17 -14.27
C ALA A 204 -28.11 -29.95 -15.52
N ASN A 205 -28.84 -29.87 -16.63
CA ASN A 205 -28.29 -30.28 -17.93
C ASN A 205 -27.33 -29.17 -18.41
N LEU A 206 -26.05 -29.51 -18.66
CA LEU A 206 -25.01 -28.54 -19.07
C LEU A 206 -24.53 -28.84 -20.50
N ASN A 207 -24.54 -27.84 -21.36
CA ASN A 207 -23.91 -27.94 -22.67
C ASN A 207 -22.38 -27.92 -22.50
N LEU A 208 -21.70 -28.99 -22.92
CA LEU A 208 -20.25 -29.06 -23.02
C LEU A 208 -19.83 -28.34 -24.31
N ARG A 209 -19.22 -27.17 -24.19
CA ARG A 209 -18.93 -26.29 -25.34
C ARG A 209 -17.48 -26.32 -25.80
N SER A 210 -17.22 -25.99 -27.05
CA SER A 210 -15.87 -25.93 -27.62
C SER A 210 -15.01 -24.79 -27.05
N SER A 211 -15.63 -23.76 -26.45
CA SER A 211 -14.95 -22.62 -25.83
C SER A 211 -15.65 -22.15 -24.54
N ALA A 212 -14.93 -21.38 -23.72
CA ALA A 212 -15.40 -20.80 -22.45
C ALA A 212 -16.41 -19.64 -22.65
N SER A 213 -17.49 -19.89 -23.39
CA SER A 213 -18.47 -18.90 -23.79
C SER A 213 -19.83 -19.54 -24.10
N THR A 214 -20.93 -18.83 -23.84
CA THR A 214 -22.27 -19.24 -24.27
C THR A 214 -22.41 -19.29 -25.80
N LYS A 215 -21.53 -18.60 -26.54
CA LYS A 215 -21.43 -18.63 -28.00
C LYS A 215 -20.56 -19.78 -28.54
N GLY A 216 -19.92 -20.58 -27.67
CA GLY A 216 -19.14 -21.75 -28.09
C GLY A 216 -20.05 -22.87 -28.60
N ALA A 217 -19.68 -23.52 -29.71
CA ALA A 217 -20.41 -24.64 -30.28
C ALA A 217 -20.60 -25.77 -29.25
N ILE A 218 -21.78 -26.38 -29.24
CA ILE A 218 -22.14 -27.46 -28.30
C ILE A 218 -21.54 -28.76 -28.82
N LEU A 219 -20.61 -29.36 -28.08
CA LEU A 219 -19.98 -30.64 -28.40
C LEU A 219 -20.84 -31.83 -27.96
N THR A 220 -21.60 -31.66 -26.87
CA THR A 220 -22.62 -32.57 -26.34
C THR A 220 -23.33 -31.90 -25.16
N THR A 221 -24.40 -32.51 -24.64
CA THR A 221 -25.08 -32.08 -23.41
C THR A 221 -24.85 -33.12 -22.32
N ILE A 222 -24.44 -32.66 -21.13
CA ILE A 222 -24.18 -33.47 -19.95
C ILE A 222 -25.44 -33.44 -19.09
N PRO A 223 -26.13 -34.57 -18.86
CA PRO A 223 -27.32 -34.62 -18.00
C PRO A 223 -27.04 -34.16 -16.57
N LYS A 224 -28.08 -33.71 -15.86
CA LYS A 224 -28.06 -33.43 -14.41
C LYS A 224 -27.63 -34.66 -13.62
N GLY A 225 -26.83 -34.46 -12.57
CA GLY A 225 -26.37 -35.53 -11.68
C GLY A 225 -25.20 -36.37 -12.21
N LYS A 226 -24.60 -36.01 -13.35
CA LYS A 226 -23.47 -36.75 -13.93
C LYS A 226 -22.12 -36.16 -13.51
N SER A 227 -21.15 -37.05 -13.25
CA SER A 227 -19.79 -36.70 -12.87
C SER A 227 -18.94 -36.29 -14.08
N VAL A 228 -18.11 -35.27 -13.90
CA VAL A 228 -17.13 -34.75 -14.87
C VAL A 228 -15.78 -34.56 -14.20
N THR A 229 -14.69 -34.85 -14.92
CA THR A 229 -13.33 -34.66 -14.41
C THR A 229 -12.86 -33.23 -14.70
N TYR A 230 -12.38 -32.49 -13.70
CA TYR A 230 -11.82 -31.16 -13.91
C TYR A 230 -10.45 -31.21 -14.62
N VAL A 231 -10.24 -30.27 -15.55
CA VAL A 231 -8.98 -30.13 -16.31
C VAL A 231 -8.37 -28.75 -16.10
N SER A 232 -9.14 -27.66 -16.26
CA SER A 232 -8.66 -26.28 -16.04
C SER A 232 -9.81 -25.27 -15.92
N LYS A 233 -9.52 -23.99 -15.67
CA LYS A 233 -10.51 -22.91 -15.51
C LYS A 233 -10.17 -21.70 -16.39
N SER A 234 -11.20 -21.05 -16.93
CA SER A 234 -11.11 -19.75 -17.60
C SER A 234 -12.37 -18.93 -17.28
N GLY A 235 -12.20 -17.82 -16.54
CA GLY A 235 -13.32 -17.06 -15.99
C GLY A 235 -14.29 -17.94 -15.18
N SER A 236 -15.57 -17.86 -15.50
CA SER A 236 -16.65 -18.67 -14.90
C SER A 236 -16.89 -20.02 -15.58
N TRP A 237 -15.95 -20.49 -16.42
CA TRP A 237 -16.03 -21.76 -17.13
C TRP A 237 -14.94 -22.72 -16.66
N PHE A 238 -15.32 -23.98 -16.43
CA PHE A 238 -14.37 -25.08 -16.19
C PHE A 238 -14.24 -25.89 -17.47
N LYS A 239 -13.00 -26.19 -17.86
CA LYS A 239 -12.70 -27.22 -18.84
C LYS A 239 -12.77 -28.57 -18.13
N VAL A 240 -13.62 -29.46 -18.64
CA VAL A 240 -13.92 -30.76 -18.04
C VAL A 240 -13.89 -31.87 -19.09
N LYS A 241 -13.67 -33.10 -18.65
CA LYS A 241 -13.80 -34.32 -19.46
C LYS A 241 -15.09 -35.06 -19.09
N TYR A 242 -15.87 -35.44 -20.10
CA TYR A 242 -17.11 -36.22 -19.97
C TYR A 242 -17.36 -37.03 -21.24
N GLY A 243 -17.72 -38.32 -21.12
CA GLY A 243 -18.03 -39.19 -22.27
C GLY A 243 -16.93 -39.20 -23.34
N GLY A 244 -15.67 -39.31 -22.92
CA GLY A 244 -14.47 -39.21 -23.78
C GLY A 244 -14.13 -37.79 -24.27
N LYS A 245 -15.12 -36.91 -24.42
CA LYS A 245 -14.97 -35.54 -24.95
C LYS A 245 -14.43 -34.58 -23.87
N THR A 246 -13.66 -33.59 -24.31
CA THR A 246 -13.14 -32.51 -23.44
C THR A 246 -13.63 -31.16 -23.93
N GLY A 247 -14.26 -30.37 -23.07
CA GLY A 247 -14.84 -29.07 -23.43
C GLY A 247 -15.11 -28.21 -22.20
N TRP A 248 -15.81 -27.10 -22.39
CA TRP A 248 -16.08 -26.09 -21.37
C TRP A 248 -17.52 -26.12 -20.89
N VAL A 249 -17.72 -26.09 -19.58
CA VAL A 249 -19.02 -25.94 -18.92
C VAL A 249 -19.00 -24.77 -17.95
N SER A 250 -20.15 -24.14 -17.70
CA SER A 250 -20.20 -23.06 -16.71
C SER A 250 -20.09 -23.63 -15.29
N SER A 251 -19.11 -23.12 -14.52
CA SER A 251 -18.78 -23.66 -13.20
C SER A 251 -19.87 -23.43 -12.16
N SER A 252 -20.76 -22.47 -12.39
CA SER A 252 -21.94 -22.22 -11.54
C SER A 252 -22.88 -23.42 -11.46
N TYR A 253 -22.86 -24.31 -12.46
CA TYR A 253 -23.68 -25.52 -12.53
C TYR A 253 -22.93 -26.81 -12.14
N LEU A 254 -21.74 -26.70 -11.55
CA LEU A 254 -21.02 -27.82 -10.95
C LEU A 254 -21.11 -27.80 -9.42
N LYS A 255 -21.00 -28.99 -8.80
CA LYS A 255 -20.77 -29.23 -7.37
C LYS A 255 -19.50 -30.08 -7.25
N ALA A 256 -18.57 -29.72 -6.37
CA ALA A 256 -17.40 -30.57 -6.13
C ALA A 256 -17.83 -31.87 -5.43
N ASN A 257 -17.28 -33.00 -5.86
CA ASN A 257 -17.45 -34.27 -5.17
C ASN A 257 -16.31 -34.41 -4.16
N SER A 258 -16.59 -34.22 -2.88
CA SER A 258 -15.66 -34.55 -1.81
C SER A 258 -15.43 -36.05 -1.82
N ALA A 259 -14.18 -36.49 -1.95
CA ALA A 259 -13.82 -37.88 -1.67
C ALA A 259 -13.89 -38.09 -0.15
N ALA A 260 -14.77 -38.98 0.29
CA ALA A 260 -14.88 -39.40 1.69
C ALA A 260 -14.69 -40.91 1.77
N ALA A 261 -13.85 -41.35 2.70
CA ALA A 261 -13.76 -42.75 3.10
C ALA A 261 -14.98 -43.15 3.94
N LYS A 262 -15.27 -44.45 4.02
CA LYS A 262 -16.44 -45.09 4.65
C LYS A 262 -16.08 -46.57 4.93
N PRO A 263 -16.82 -47.38 5.72
CA PRO A 263 -17.88 -47.10 6.72
C PRO A 263 -17.76 -47.84 8.07
N THR A 264 -18.59 -47.48 9.06
CA THR A 264 -19.49 -48.43 9.77
C THR A 264 -20.71 -47.71 10.41
N SER A 265 -21.70 -48.48 10.86
CA SER A 265 -23.10 -48.21 11.32
C SER A 265 -23.29 -47.12 12.42
N SER A 266 -24.49 -46.58 12.72
CA SER A 266 -25.89 -47.04 12.51
C SER A 266 -26.93 -45.92 12.20
N THR A 267 -28.15 -46.33 11.81
CA THR A 267 -29.39 -45.55 11.47
C THR A 267 -30.23 -45.28 12.76
N PRO A 268 -31.28 -44.38 12.84
CA PRO A 268 -32.13 -43.86 11.74
C PRO A 268 -32.60 -42.37 11.77
N SER A 269 -33.19 -41.97 10.62
CA SER A 269 -34.19 -40.92 10.32
C SER A 269 -34.32 -39.62 11.14
N ALA A 270 -34.16 -38.46 10.47
CA ALA A 270 -35.11 -37.32 10.55
C ALA A 270 -34.86 -36.18 9.51
N VAL A 271 -35.91 -35.86 8.73
CA VAL A 271 -36.40 -34.52 8.29
C VAL A 271 -35.41 -33.44 7.78
N ALA A 272 -35.65 -32.99 6.54
CA ALA A 272 -35.01 -31.80 5.94
C ALA A 272 -35.48 -30.47 6.54
N LYS A 273 -34.57 -29.52 6.75
CA LYS A 273 -34.85 -28.14 7.22
C LYS A 273 -34.60 -27.11 6.11
N PRO A 274 -35.51 -26.14 5.87
CA PRO A 274 -35.48 -25.30 4.66
C PRO A 274 -34.42 -24.18 4.69
N GLN A 275 -33.94 -23.81 3.51
CA GLN A 275 -33.06 -22.66 3.29
C GLN A 275 -33.86 -21.35 3.42
N GLN A 276 -33.41 -20.45 4.31
CA GLN A 276 -34.15 -19.25 4.71
C GLN A 276 -34.20 -18.18 3.60
N GLU A 277 -35.40 -17.78 3.16
CA GLU A 277 -35.57 -16.70 2.17
C GLU A 277 -35.32 -15.31 2.80
N VAL A 278 -34.46 -14.50 2.18
CA VAL A 278 -34.20 -13.12 2.62
C VAL A 278 -35.24 -12.18 2.01
N THR A 279 -36.01 -11.50 2.85
CA THR A 279 -37.03 -10.54 2.43
C THR A 279 -36.66 -9.09 2.76
N TYR A 280 -37.13 -8.17 1.92
CA TYR A 280 -36.93 -6.73 2.06
C TYR A 280 -38.27 -6.00 1.96
N GLN A 281 -38.49 -4.98 2.76
CA GLN A 281 -39.68 -4.13 2.71
C GLN A 281 -39.44 -2.89 1.84
N ALA A 282 -40.40 -2.56 0.96
CA ALA A 282 -40.36 -1.34 0.16
C ALA A 282 -40.62 -0.09 1.03
N THR A 283 -39.72 0.90 1.00
CA THR A 283 -39.86 2.15 1.77
C THR A 283 -40.64 3.24 1.04
N ALA A 284 -40.94 3.02 -0.25
CA ALA A 284 -41.77 3.83 -1.13
C ALA A 284 -42.56 2.92 -2.10
N ASN A 285 -43.43 3.49 -2.94
CA ASN A 285 -44.02 2.75 -4.06
C ASN A 285 -42.96 2.53 -5.14
N LEU A 286 -42.74 1.28 -5.58
CA LEU A 286 -41.65 0.92 -6.50
C LEU A 286 -42.12 0.20 -7.75
N ASN A 287 -41.61 0.62 -8.91
CA ASN A 287 -41.87 -0.08 -10.16
C ASN A 287 -40.93 -1.29 -10.26
N LEU A 288 -41.49 -2.50 -10.31
CA LEU A 288 -40.79 -3.74 -10.63
C LEU A 288 -40.55 -3.77 -12.14
N ARG A 289 -39.31 -3.69 -12.59
CA ARG A 289 -38.96 -3.53 -14.02
C ARG A 289 -38.37 -4.79 -14.64
N SER A 290 -38.49 -4.92 -15.97
CA SER A 290 -37.93 -6.03 -16.75
C SER A 290 -36.40 -6.08 -16.74
N SER A 291 -35.73 -4.93 -16.55
CA SER A 291 -34.26 -4.81 -16.48
C SER A 291 -33.81 -3.89 -15.34
N SER A 292 -32.52 -3.97 -14.96
CA SER A 292 -31.89 -3.16 -13.89
C SER A 292 -31.62 -1.72 -14.34
N SER A 293 -32.66 -1.03 -14.83
CA SER A 293 -32.61 0.31 -15.41
C SER A 293 -33.97 0.99 -15.31
N THR A 294 -33.98 2.32 -15.16
CA THR A 294 -35.21 3.13 -15.26
C THR A 294 -35.86 3.07 -16.65
N LYS A 295 -35.10 2.67 -17.69
CA LYS A 295 -35.61 2.44 -19.06
C LYS A 295 -36.28 1.07 -19.25
N GLY A 296 -36.21 0.16 -18.27
CA GLY A 296 -36.89 -1.12 -18.34
C GLY A 296 -38.41 -0.96 -18.18
N SER A 297 -39.19 -1.69 -18.99
CA SER A 297 -40.65 -1.73 -18.89
C SER A 297 -41.13 -2.13 -17.49
N ILE A 298 -42.24 -1.54 -17.03
CA ILE A 298 -42.81 -1.78 -15.70
C ILE A 298 -43.66 -3.05 -15.77
N LEU A 299 -43.29 -4.07 -14.99
CA LEU A 299 -44.01 -5.35 -14.89
C LEU A 299 -45.16 -5.29 -13.88
N THR A 300 -45.00 -4.49 -12.82
CA THR A 300 -46.02 -4.13 -11.82
C THR A 300 -45.46 -3.07 -10.86
N THR A 301 -46.28 -2.59 -9.93
CA THR A 301 -45.87 -1.65 -8.86
C THR A 301 -45.98 -2.35 -7.49
N ILE A 302 -44.99 -2.13 -6.64
CA ILE A 302 -44.87 -2.66 -5.28
C ILE A 302 -45.23 -1.52 -4.32
N PRO A 303 -46.35 -1.59 -3.58
CA PRO A 303 -46.73 -0.55 -2.64
C PRO A 303 -45.74 -0.41 -1.47
N LYS A 304 -45.59 0.81 -0.96
CA LYS A 304 -44.84 1.10 0.27
C LYS A 304 -45.31 0.18 1.40
N GLY A 305 -44.37 -0.40 2.13
CA GLY A 305 -44.61 -1.31 3.24
C GLY A 305 -44.77 -2.78 2.84
N LYS A 306 -44.88 -3.13 1.54
CA LYS A 306 -44.94 -4.53 1.10
C LYS A 306 -43.54 -5.15 0.99
N SER A 307 -43.46 -6.45 1.30
CA SER A 307 -42.22 -7.23 1.28
C SER A 307 -41.97 -7.89 -0.08
N VAL A 308 -40.70 -8.06 -0.42
CA VAL A 308 -40.21 -8.71 -1.65
C VAL A 308 -39.13 -9.74 -1.30
N THR A 309 -39.14 -10.90 -1.95
CA THR A 309 -38.06 -11.90 -1.77
C THR A 309 -36.87 -11.52 -2.65
N TYR A 310 -35.68 -11.47 -2.07
CA TYR A 310 -34.44 -11.16 -2.80
C TYR A 310 -33.94 -12.34 -3.63
N VAL A 311 -33.54 -12.07 -4.88
CA VAL A 311 -33.02 -13.07 -5.82
C VAL A 311 -31.56 -12.78 -6.19
N SER A 312 -31.23 -11.54 -6.59
CA SER A 312 -29.85 -11.14 -6.92
C SER A 312 -29.68 -9.61 -6.99
N LYS A 313 -28.46 -9.12 -7.27
CA LYS A 313 -28.14 -7.68 -7.38
C LYS A 313 -27.38 -7.36 -8.67
N SER A 314 -27.65 -6.19 -9.25
CA SER A 314 -26.92 -5.60 -10.38
C SER A 314 -26.87 -4.08 -10.20
N GLY A 315 -25.69 -3.52 -9.93
CA GLY A 315 -25.53 -2.11 -9.56
C GLY A 315 -26.42 -1.72 -8.37
N SER A 316 -27.14 -0.61 -8.50
CA SER A 316 -28.11 -0.10 -7.50
C SER A 316 -29.53 -0.71 -7.64
N TRP A 317 -29.64 -1.88 -8.27
CA TRP A 317 -30.90 -2.60 -8.46
C TRP A 317 -30.84 -4.01 -7.85
N PHE A 318 -31.89 -4.41 -7.16
CA PHE A 318 -32.10 -5.79 -6.72
C PHE A 318 -33.10 -6.46 -7.65
N LYS A 319 -32.78 -7.68 -8.09
CA LYS A 319 -33.74 -8.60 -8.68
C LYS A 319 -34.51 -9.24 -7.53
N VAL A 320 -35.83 -9.11 -7.56
CA VAL A 320 -36.73 -9.55 -6.48
C VAL A 320 -37.94 -10.27 -7.07
N LYS A 321 -38.58 -11.12 -6.26
CA LYS A 321 -39.87 -11.74 -6.56
C LYS A 321 -40.96 -11.05 -5.75
N PHE A 322 -42.04 -10.66 -6.42
CA PHE A 322 -43.21 -10.01 -5.82
C PHE A 322 -44.48 -10.40 -6.60
N SER A 323 -45.52 -10.87 -5.90
CA SER A 323 -46.79 -11.33 -6.49
C SER A 323 -46.61 -12.23 -7.73
N GLY A 324 -45.81 -13.29 -7.57
CA GLY A 324 -45.46 -14.25 -8.63
C GLY A 324 -44.44 -13.76 -9.67
N LYS A 325 -44.38 -12.45 -9.94
CA LYS A 325 -43.50 -11.85 -10.95
C LYS A 325 -42.07 -11.67 -10.41
N THR A 326 -41.08 -11.82 -11.29
CA THR A 326 -39.65 -11.60 -10.97
C THR A 326 -39.09 -10.49 -11.84
N GLY A 327 -38.56 -9.43 -11.21
CA GLY A 327 -38.03 -8.26 -11.92
C GLY A 327 -37.09 -7.45 -11.04
N TRP A 328 -36.76 -6.23 -11.46
CA TRP A 328 -35.76 -5.37 -10.82
C TRP A 328 -36.40 -4.15 -10.16
N VAL A 329 -36.00 -3.86 -8.91
CA VAL A 329 -36.34 -2.62 -8.20
C VAL A 329 -35.07 -1.92 -7.73
N SER A 330 -35.11 -0.60 -7.55
CA SER A 330 -33.95 0.14 -7.05
C SER A 330 -33.74 -0.14 -5.55
N SER A 331 -32.52 -0.54 -5.18
CA SER A 331 -32.21 -1.01 -3.83
C SER A 331 -32.19 0.10 -2.77
N SER A 332 -32.13 1.38 -3.17
CA SER A 332 -32.20 2.52 -2.25
C SER A 332 -33.56 2.67 -1.57
N TYR A 333 -34.57 1.95 -2.04
CA TYR A 333 -35.93 1.95 -1.49
C TYR A 333 -36.32 0.60 -0.87
N LEU A 334 -35.34 -0.27 -0.58
CA LEU A 334 -35.55 -1.54 0.11
C LEU A 334 -34.86 -1.52 1.47
N LYS A 335 -35.64 -1.73 2.53
CA LYS A 335 -35.14 -1.95 3.90
C LYS A 335 -35.09 -3.45 4.17
N ALA A 336 -33.99 -3.96 4.71
CA ALA A 336 -33.91 -5.36 5.11
C ALA A 336 -34.84 -5.64 6.30
N ASN A 337 -35.56 -6.77 6.26
CA ASN A 337 -36.34 -7.23 7.40
C ASN A 337 -35.44 -8.07 8.31
N SER A 338 -35.05 -7.53 9.47
CA SER A 338 -34.31 -8.28 10.49
C SER A 338 -35.23 -9.32 11.14
N ALA A 339 -34.82 -10.59 11.13
CA ALA A 339 -35.50 -11.63 11.90
C ALA A 339 -35.17 -11.47 13.40
N ALA A 340 -36.20 -11.34 14.24
CA ALA A 340 -36.07 -11.24 15.70
C ALA A 340 -36.30 -12.59 16.39
N ALA A 341 -35.72 -12.76 17.58
CA ALA A 341 -35.95 -13.92 18.44
C ALA A 341 -37.30 -13.82 19.20
N LYS A 342 -37.82 -14.97 19.63
CA LYS A 342 -39.13 -15.13 20.30
C LYS A 342 -39.04 -14.91 21.83
N PRO A 343 -40.02 -14.21 22.42
CA PRO A 343 -40.84 -14.75 23.53
C PRO A 343 -42.36 -14.65 23.18
N THR A 344 -43.14 -15.74 23.20
CA THR A 344 -44.08 -16.20 24.26
C THR A 344 -45.38 -15.39 24.40
N ASN A 345 -46.50 -16.10 24.63
CA ASN A 345 -47.88 -15.60 24.53
C ASN A 345 -48.29 -14.59 25.62
N GLY A 346 -49.18 -13.68 25.24
CA GLY A 346 -50.01 -12.85 26.12
C GLY A 346 -51.08 -12.15 25.27
N THR A 347 -52.35 -12.38 25.56
CA THR A 347 -53.51 -11.99 24.73
C THR A 347 -54.00 -10.56 24.99
N GLY A 348 -54.39 -9.81 23.95
CA GLY A 348 -55.13 -8.55 24.10
C GLY A 348 -55.11 -7.62 22.88
N THR A 349 -56.28 -7.35 22.31
CA THR A 349 -56.59 -6.28 21.34
C THR A 349 -57.94 -5.69 21.79
N PRO A 350 -58.33 -4.40 21.53
CA PRO A 350 -57.74 -3.48 20.57
C PRO A 350 -57.56 -1.99 21.00
N SER A 351 -56.93 -1.23 20.10
CA SER A 351 -57.31 0.13 19.65
C SER A 351 -56.31 1.29 19.81
N THR A 352 -56.15 2.01 18.68
CA THR A 352 -55.70 3.40 18.42
C THR A 352 -54.74 4.18 19.35
N VAL A 353 -53.69 4.78 18.74
CA VAL A 353 -53.40 6.24 18.65
C VAL A 353 -51.99 6.48 18.07
N ALA A 354 -51.77 7.58 17.33
CA ALA A 354 -50.52 7.90 16.62
C ALA A 354 -49.93 9.27 16.98
N LYS A 355 -48.59 9.40 17.02
CA LYS A 355 -47.83 10.68 17.07
C LYS A 355 -46.30 10.46 16.91
N PRO A 356 -45.47 11.50 16.65
CA PRO A 356 -45.55 12.55 15.62
C PRO A 356 -44.34 12.53 14.65
N GLN A 357 -44.45 13.27 13.54
CA GLN A 357 -43.33 13.59 12.63
C GLN A 357 -42.85 15.03 12.86
N GLN A 358 -41.54 15.29 12.74
CA GLN A 358 -40.90 16.59 13.04
C GLN A 358 -41.11 17.62 11.89
N GLU A 359 -41.45 18.87 12.21
CA GLU A 359 -41.66 19.95 11.21
C GLU A 359 -40.35 20.46 10.60
N VAL A 360 -40.36 20.77 9.29
CA VAL A 360 -39.23 21.38 8.56
C VAL A 360 -39.59 22.81 8.15
N LYS A 361 -38.70 23.79 8.37
CA LYS A 361 -38.92 25.21 8.07
C LYS A 361 -37.89 25.78 7.09
N TYR A 362 -38.33 26.74 6.27
CA TYR A 362 -37.54 27.47 5.28
C TYR A 362 -37.76 28.98 5.42
N GLN A 363 -36.86 29.80 4.92
CA GLN A 363 -36.91 31.26 4.95
C GLN A 363 -36.95 31.83 3.52
N ALA A 364 -37.82 32.80 3.25
CA ALA A 364 -37.94 33.44 1.94
C ALA A 364 -36.75 34.38 1.65
N THR A 365 -36.13 34.25 0.47
CA THR A 365 -34.99 35.10 0.04
C THR A 365 -35.41 36.34 -0.75
N ALA A 366 -36.69 36.43 -1.13
CA ALA A 366 -37.35 37.56 -1.77
C ALA A 366 -38.79 37.69 -1.23
N ASN A 367 -39.54 38.70 -1.67
CA ASN A 367 -41.00 38.76 -1.42
C ASN A 367 -41.69 37.73 -2.33
N LEU A 368 -42.47 36.81 -1.76
CA LEU A 368 -43.04 35.67 -2.49
C LEU A 368 -44.57 35.61 -2.40
N ASN A 369 -45.22 35.45 -3.54
CA ASN A 369 -46.65 35.22 -3.60
C ASN A 369 -46.95 33.75 -3.25
N LEU A 370 -47.70 33.52 -2.17
CA LEU A 370 -48.23 32.21 -1.80
C LEU A 370 -49.46 31.93 -2.67
N ARG A 371 -49.37 30.99 -3.61
CA ARG A 371 -50.40 30.76 -4.64
C ARG A 371 -51.29 29.55 -4.33
N SER A 372 -52.51 29.54 -4.88
CA SER A 372 -53.47 28.42 -4.75
C SER A 372 -52.99 27.13 -5.41
N SER A 373 -52.21 27.22 -6.51
CA SER A 373 -51.66 26.09 -7.24
C SER A 373 -50.15 26.24 -7.52
N ALA A 374 -49.49 25.13 -7.90
CA ALA A 374 -48.05 25.06 -8.18
C ALA A 374 -47.68 25.68 -9.54
N SER A 375 -48.11 26.91 -9.79
CA SER A 375 -47.99 27.63 -11.06
C SER A 375 -47.99 29.13 -10.85
N THR A 376 -47.29 29.89 -11.72
CA THR A 376 -47.36 31.35 -11.75
C THR A 376 -48.77 31.86 -12.10
N LYS A 377 -49.60 31.04 -12.75
CA LYS A 377 -51.01 31.34 -13.07
C LYS A 377 -51.97 31.12 -11.89
N GLY A 378 -51.54 30.53 -10.77
CA GLY A 378 -52.38 30.35 -9.59
C GLY A 378 -52.67 31.66 -8.87
N SER A 379 -53.92 31.86 -8.42
CA SER A 379 -54.33 33.03 -7.65
C SER A 379 -53.50 33.23 -6.38
N ILE A 380 -53.25 34.47 -5.98
CA ILE A 380 -52.39 34.83 -4.85
C ILE A 380 -53.24 34.83 -3.57
N LEU A 381 -52.88 33.99 -2.60
CA LEU A 381 -53.57 33.84 -1.32
C LEU A 381 -53.07 34.83 -0.26
N THR A 382 -51.79 35.21 -0.35
CA THR A 382 -51.10 36.25 0.44
C THR A 382 -49.66 36.40 -0.06
N THR A 383 -48.91 37.37 0.45
CA THR A 383 -47.48 37.58 0.17
C THR A 383 -46.64 37.29 1.42
N ILE A 384 -45.54 36.58 1.24
CA ILE A 384 -44.53 36.27 2.26
C ILE A 384 -43.38 37.28 2.09
N PRO A 385 -43.15 38.20 3.05
CA PRO A 385 -42.02 39.12 2.97
C PRO A 385 -40.67 38.41 3.03
N LYS A 386 -39.66 38.97 2.35
CA LYS A 386 -38.25 38.54 2.42
C LYS A 386 -37.81 38.41 3.88
N GLY A 387 -37.13 37.31 4.20
CA GLY A 387 -36.66 37.00 5.55
C GLY A 387 -37.68 36.34 6.48
N LYS A 388 -38.96 36.21 6.11
CA LYS A 388 -39.95 35.47 6.92
C LYS A 388 -39.87 33.96 6.66
N SER A 389 -40.24 33.17 7.67
CA SER A 389 -40.15 31.71 7.65
C SER A 389 -41.49 31.03 7.36
N VAL A 390 -41.45 29.90 6.65
CA VAL A 390 -42.59 29.08 6.26
C VAL A 390 -42.36 27.62 6.65
N THR A 391 -43.41 26.90 7.04
CA THR A 391 -43.33 25.44 7.31
C THR A 391 -43.57 24.67 6.01
N TYR A 392 -42.68 23.73 5.69
CA TYR A 392 -42.79 22.88 4.51
C TYR A 392 -43.82 21.75 4.69
N VAL A 393 -44.64 21.54 3.65
CA VAL A 393 -45.67 20.50 3.61
C VAL A 393 -45.34 19.45 2.54
N SER A 394 -45.08 19.87 1.30
CA SER A 394 -44.75 18.97 0.18
C SER A 394 -44.08 19.70 -1.00
N LYS A 395 -43.67 18.96 -2.04
CA LYS A 395 -43.05 19.49 -3.27
C LYS A 395 -43.76 18.98 -4.52
N SER A 396 -43.91 19.83 -5.53
CA SER A 396 -44.34 19.48 -6.88
C SER A 396 -43.53 20.31 -7.89
N GLY A 397 -42.73 19.65 -8.74
CA GLY A 397 -41.79 20.33 -9.64
C GLY A 397 -40.86 21.29 -8.88
N SER A 398 -40.75 22.53 -9.36
CA SER A 398 -39.99 23.62 -8.73
C SER A 398 -40.77 24.40 -7.66
N TRP A 399 -41.92 23.89 -7.20
CA TRP A 399 -42.77 24.54 -6.21
C TRP A 399 -42.84 23.75 -4.91
N PHE A 400 -42.77 24.44 -3.78
CA PHE A 400 -43.01 23.89 -2.45
C PHE A 400 -44.40 24.31 -1.97
N LYS A 401 -45.19 23.36 -1.46
CA LYS A 401 -46.39 23.63 -0.68
C LYS A 401 -45.95 23.95 0.75
N VAL A 402 -46.34 25.12 1.24
CA VAL A 402 -45.90 25.65 2.54
C VAL A 402 -47.07 26.26 3.30
N LYS A 403 -46.95 26.30 4.63
CA LYS A 403 -47.88 27.00 5.53
C LYS A 403 -47.25 28.29 6.04
N PHE A 404 -47.99 29.40 5.92
CA PHE A 404 -47.59 30.73 6.37
C PHE A 404 -48.82 31.52 6.82
N SER A 405 -48.76 32.15 8.01
CA SER A 405 -49.86 32.93 8.60
C SER A 405 -51.23 32.25 8.50
N GLY A 406 -51.30 30.98 8.94
CA GLY A 406 -52.49 30.13 8.88
C GLY A 406 -52.80 29.52 7.51
N LYS A 407 -52.54 30.26 6.41
CA LYS A 407 -52.83 29.84 5.03
C LYS A 407 -51.84 28.78 4.53
N THR A 408 -52.29 27.89 3.64
CA THR A 408 -51.44 26.86 2.99
C THR A 408 -51.53 26.99 1.48
N GLY A 409 -50.40 27.14 0.80
CA GLY A 409 -50.33 27.34 -0.65
C GLY A 409 -48.94 27.01 -1.21
N TRP A 410 -48.68 27.40 -2.46
CA TRP A 410 -47.47 27.07 -3.19
C TRP A 410 -46.58 28.29 -3.43
N VAL A 411 -45.26 28.11 -3.29
CA VAL A 411 -44.22 29.09 -3.63
C VAL A 411 -43.11 28.43 -4.44
N SER A 412 -42.41 29.20 -5.29
CA SER A 412 -41.24 28.66 -6.01
C SER A 412 -40.11 28.35 -5.02
N SER A 413 -39.56 27.14 -5.09
CA SER A 413 -38.50 26.69 -4.19
C SER A 413 -37.16 27.38 -4.45
N SER A 414 -36.99 28.03 -5.61
CA SER A 414 -35.78 28.82 -5.94
C SER A 414 -35.55 30.00 -4.99
N TYR A 415 -36.58 30.44 -4.28
CA TYR A 415 -36.53 31.58 -3.36
C TYR A 415 -36.68 31.17 -1.88
N LEU A 416 -36.44 29.91 -1.55
CA LEU A 416 -36.47 29.39 -0.18
C LEU A 416 -35.08 28.91 0.25
N LYS A 417 -34.53 29.52 1.29
CA LYS A 417 -33.29 29.07 1.96
C LYS A 417 -33.63 28.22 3.18
N GLY A 418 -32.98 27.07 3.33
CA GLY A 418 -33.13 26.26 4.54
C GLY A 418 -32.58 26.98 5.77
N VAL A 419 -33.33 26.98 6.87
CA VAL A 419 -32.91 27.59 8.14
C VAL A 419 -32.68 26.51 9.20
N THR A 420 -31.41 26.25 9.49
CA THR A 420 -30.98 25.52 10.69
C THR A 420 -31.10 26.45 11.91
N PRO A 421 -31.79 26.06 13.00
CA PRO A 421 -31.98 26.94 14.14
C PRO A 421 -30.67 27.11 14.94
N VAL A 422 -30.08 28.31 14.84
CA VAL A 422 -29.10 28.85 15.78
C VAL A 422 -29.70 30.15 16.32
N LYS A 423 -29.58 30.40 17.62
CA LYS A 423 -30.26 31.50 18.32
C LYS A 423 -29.23 32.43 18.96
N ASN A 424 -29.33 33.75 18.73
CA ASN A 424 -28.81 34.74 19.66
C ASN A 424 -29.65 36.04 19.70
N GLU A 425 -29.96 36.46 20.93
CA GLU A 425 -30.23 37.78 21.56
C GLU A 425 -31.10 38.92 20.95
N SER A 426 -32.14 39.29 21.75
CA SER A 426 -32.73 40.61 22.15
C SER A 426 -33.17 41.72 21.15
N PRO A 427 -34.11 42.64 21.52
CA PRO A 427 -34.69 42.91 22.87
C PRO A 427 -36.24 42.83 23.04
N SER A 428 -36.69 43.08 24.30
CA SER A 428 -38.01 43.18 24.99
C SER A 428 -39.31 43.66 24.25
N PRO A 429 -40.54 43.60 24.86
CA PRO A 429 -40.94 43.14 26.22
C PRO A 429 -42.21 42.25 26.38
N SER A 430 -42.41 41.67 27.59
CA SER A 430 -43.67 41.19 28.23
C SER A 430 -44.44 39.98 27.61
N VAL A 431 -45.05 39.00 28.32
CA VAL A 431 -45.28 38.66 29.75
C VAL A 431 -44.91 37.17 30.00
N GLU A 432 -44.65 36.77 31.25
CA GLU A 432 -43.91 35.55 31.64
C GLU A 432 -44.76 34.36 32.15
N LYS A 433 -44.28 33.12 31.93
CA LYS A 433 -44.40 31.98 32.87
C LYS A 433 -43.10 31.13 32.86
N PRO A 434 -42.74 30.44 33.96
CA PRO A 434 -41.36 30.47 34.45
C PRO A 434 -40.48 29.26 34.09
N LYS A 435 -39.16 29.48 34.09
CA LYS A 435 -38.15 28.41 34.16
C LYS A 435 -37.86 28.05 35.62
N ALA A 436 -37.84 26.76 35.95
CA ALA A 436 -37.39 26.29 37.25
C ALA A 436 -35.85 26.33 37.37
N ASN A 437 -35.35 26.45 38.61
CA ASN A 437 -33.94 26.34 39.02
C ASN A 437 -33.01 27.51 38.64
N LEU A 438 -33.39 28.74 39.01
CA LEU A 438 -32.46 29.87 39.10
C LEU A 438 -31.79 29.90 40.49
N THR A 439 -30.58 30.46 40.60
CA THR A 439 -29.86 30.63 41.88
C THR A 439 -29.54 32.10 42.11
N TYR A 440 -29.82 32.57 43.33
CA TYR A 440 -29.63 33.95 43.78
C TYR A 440 -28.65 33.98 44.95
N GLN A 441 -28.02 35.13 45.19
CA GLN A 441 -27.19 35.40 46.35
C GLN A 441 -27.81 36.53 47.19
N THR A 442 -27.84 36.35 48.52
CA THR A 442 -28.36 37.36 49.44
C THR A 442 -27.44 38.59 49.51
N THR A 443 -28.00 39.80 49.42
CA THR A 443 -27.26 41.07 49.54
C THR A 443 -27.28 41.64 50.97
N ALA A 444 -28.16 41.11 51.82
CA ALA A 444 -28.29 41.39 53.25
C ALA A 444 -28.54 40.08 54.04
N LYS A 445 -28.61 40.17 55.38
CA LYS A 445 -29.04 39.04 56.24
C LYS A 445 -30.57 38.98 56.24
N LEU A 446 -31.16 37.85 55.84
CA LEU A 446 -32.60 37.75 55.55
C LEU A 446 -33.34 36.75 56.44
N ASN A 447 -34.58 37.10 56.81
CA ASN A 447 -35.51 36.16 57.43
C ASN A 447 -36.13 35.27 56.35
N LEU A 448 -35.89 33.95 56.42
CA LEU A 448 -36.64 32.95 55.67
C LEU A 448 -37.95 32.69 56.41
N ARG A 449 -39.10 33.06 55.82
CA ARG A 449 -40.42 33.03 56.48
C ARG A 449 -41.31 31.90 55.94
N THR A 450 -42.34 31.54 56.71
CA THR A 450 -43.36 30.54 56.30
C THR A 450 -44.17 30.97 55.08
N GLU A 451 -44.43 32.26 54.92
CA GLU A 451 -45.29 32.86 53.89
C GLU A 451 -44.73 34.16 53.31
N ALA A 452 -45.33 34.63 52.21
CA ALA A 452 -44.91 35.79 51.41
C ALA A 452 -45.29 37.13 52.06
N SER A 453 -44.96 37.32 53.34
CA SER A 453 -45.35 38.47 54.16
C SER A 453 -44.30 38.79 55.21
N THR A 454 -44.19 40.06 55.63
CA THR A 454 -43.39 40.46 56.79
C THR A 454 -43.96 39.92 58.11
N GLN A 455 -45.24 39.56 58.14
CA GLN A 455 -45.93 38.98 59.30
C GLN A 455 -45.67 37.47 59.46
N GLY A 456 -45.25 36.77 58.40
CA GLY A 456 -45.02 35.33 58.44
C GLY A 456 -43.88 34.92 59.38
N SER A 457 -44.09 33.91 60.21
CA SER A 457 -43.10 33.42 61.19
C SER A 457 -41.75 33.09 60.57
N VAL A 458 -40.66 33.46 61.27
CA VAL A 458 -39.28 33.27 60.79
C VAL A 458 -38.82 31.83 61.04
N LEU A 459 -38.54 31.08 59.97
CA LEU A 459 -38.04 29.70 59.98
C LEU A 459 -36.54 29.61 60.26
N MET A 460 -35.77 30.62 59.84
CA MET A 460 -34.35 30.87 60.14
C MET A 460 -33.87 32.20 59.55
N LEU A 461 -32.67 32.62 59.93
CA LEU A 461 -31.90 33.69 59.28
C LEU A 461 -30.94 33.10 58.22
N ILE A 462 -30.87 33.73 57.06
CA ILE A 462 -29.89 33.48 56.00
C ILE A 462 -28.83 34.60 56.05
N PRO A 463 -27.54 34.30 56.25
CA PRO A 463 -26.47 35.31 56.21
C PRO A 463 -26.39 36.08 54.88
N LYS A 464 -25.72 37.24 54.89
CA LYS A 464 -25.39 38.01 53.69
C LYS A 464 -24.31 37.28 52.86
N GLY A 465 -24.49 37.21 51.55
CA GLY A 465 -23.55 36.56 50.62
C GLY A 465 -23.85 35.08 50.36
N GLU A 466 -24.92 34.53 50.92
CA GLU A 466 -25.28 33.11 50.82
C GLU A 466 -26.13 32.82 49.57
N LYS A 467 -25.98 31.61 49.00
CA LYS A 467 -26.69 31.20 47.78
C LYS A 467 -27.98 30.46 48.10
N VAL A 468 -29.07 30.85 47.44
CA VAL A 468 -30.41 30.26 47.58
C VAL A 468 -30.97 29.87 46.21
N THR A 469 -31.66 28.73 46.14
CA THR A 469 -32.29 28.27 44.88
C THR A 469 -33.72 28.79 44.80
N TYR A 470 -34.06 29.49 43.73
CA TYR A 470 -35.39 30.02 43.46
C TYR A 470 -36.36 28.93 42.97
N LEU A 471 -37.55 28.92 43.56
CA LEU A 471 -38.64 27.99 43.22
C LEU A 471 -39.85 28.71 42.60
N SER A 472 -40.27 29.84 43.18
CA SER A 472 -41.39 30.65 42.68
C SER A 472 -41.39 32.07 43.24
N LYS A 473 -42.20 32.96 42.66
CA LYS A 473 -42.40 34.36 43.05
C LYS A 473 -43.87 34.61 43.42
N ASN A 474 -44.10 35.42 44.44
CA ASN A 474 -45.39 36.04 44.73
C ASN A 474 -45.13 37.52 45.08
N SER A 475 -45.57 38.44 44.21
CA SER A 475 -45.25 39.87 44.31
C SER A 475 -43.75 40.10 44.57
N PHE A 476 -43.37 40.88 45.57
CA PHE A 476 -41.98 41.16 45.94
C PHE A 476 -41.29 40.04 46.76
N TRP A 477 -41.93 38.88 46.97
CA TRP A 477 -41.37 37.75 47.72
C TRP A 477 -41.00 36.58 46.82
N PHE A 478 -39.82 36.00 47.04
CA PHE A 478 -39.38 34.79 46.35
C PHE A 478 -39.43 33.60 47.33
N LYS A 479 -40.04 32.50 46.89
CA LYS A 479 -39.94 31.21 47.56
C LYS A 479 -38.63 30.55 47.16
N VAL A 480 -37.76 30.34 48.14
CA VAL A 480 -36.40 29.85 47.93
C VAL A 480 -36.10 28.64 48.81
N LYS A 481 -35.17 27.81 48.36
CA LYS A 481 -34.58 26.72 49.14
C LYS A 481 -33.18 27.14 49.60
N TYR A 482 -32.92 26.98 50.90
CA TYR A 482 -31.62 27.19 51.53
C TYR A 482 -31.31 26.00 52.44
N GLY A 483 -30.22 25.29 52.17
CA GLY A 483 -29.97 23.97 52.75
C GLY A 483 -31.12 22.99 52.47
N ASN A 484 -31.70 22.41 53.52
CA ASN A 484 -32.89 21.55 53.45
C ASN A 484 -34.23 22.28 53.64
N LYS A 485 -34.23 23.54 54.13
CA LYS A 485 -35.45 24.32 54.38
C LYS A 485 -35.92 25.08 53.13
N THR A 486 -37.23 25.28 53.03
CA THR A 486 -37.87 26.08 51.98
C THR A 486 -38.81 27.09 52.62
N GLY A 487 -38.76 28.34 52.17
CA GLY A 487 -39.58 29.43 52.70
C GLY A 487 -39.50 30.67 51.80
N TRP A 488 -40.01 31.80 52.27
CA TRP A 488 -40.08 33.05 51.52
C TRP A 488 -39.08 34.08 52.05
N VAL A 489 -38.46 34.83 51.14
CA VAL A 489 -37.60 35.99 51.42
C VAL A 489 -37.99 37.16 50.52
N SER A 490 -37.73 38.40 50.94
CA SER A 490 -37.93 39.55 50.06
C SER A 490 -36.92 39.50 48.90
N SER A 491 -37.42 39.73 47.69
CA SER A 491 -36.64 39.65 46.45
C SER A 491 -35.74 40.85 46.19
N GLU A 492 -36.00 42.00 46.84
CA GLU A 492 -35.16 43.20 46.76
C GLU A 492 -33.72 42.94 47.27
N PHE A 493 -33.57 41.98 48.20
CA PHE A 493 -32.29 41.59 48.78
C PHE A 493 -31.68 40.32 48.14
N LEU A 494 -32.16 39.93 46.96
CA LEU A 494 -31.62 38.82 46.17
C LEU A 494 -30.98 39.34 44.88
N LYS A 495 -29.68 39.16 44.75
CA LYS A 495 -28.96 39.39 43.49
C LYS A 495 -28.93 38.10 42.69
N GLU A 496 -29.39 38.12 41.44
CA GLU A 496 -29.29 36.97 40.56
C GLU A 496 -27.81 36.61 40.33
N THR A 497 -27.44 35.37 40.61
CA THR A 497 -26.10 34.87 40.29
C THR A 497 -26.15 34.07 39.00
N THR A 498 -25.71 34.69 37.91
CA THR A 498 -25.23 33.94 36.75
C THR A 498 -24.03 33.11 37.19
N GLU A 499 -24.02 31.80 36.90
CA GLU A 499 -22.78 31.02 37.02
C GLU A 499 -21.68 31.67 36.19
N ASP A 500 -20.46 31.66 36.72
CA ASP A 500 -19.34 32.44 36.19
C ASP A 500 -19.14 32.21 34.69
N LYS A 501 -19.01 33.32 33.96
CA LYS A 501 -18.79 33.33 32.51
C LYS A 501 -17.63 32.39 32.17
N LYS A 502 -17.89 31.38 31.35
CA LYS A 502 -16.81 30.70 30.62
C LYS A 502 -16.19 31.72 29.67
N GLU A 503 -15.03 32.24 30.03
CA GLU A 503 -14.16 32.91 29.07
C GLU A 503 -13.91 31.98 27.88
N GLU A 504 -14.05 32.53 26.67
CA GLU A 504 -13.78 31.79 25.46
C GLU A 504 -12.26 31.69 25.27
N VAL A 505 -11.69 30.56 25.70
CA VAL A 505 -10.27 30.26 25.51
C VAL A 505 -9.96 30.18 24.02
N LYS A 506 -9.46 31.28 23.46
CA LYS A 506 -8.81 31.30 22.15
C LYS A 506 -7.61 30.34 22.22
N ASN A 507 -7.59 29.38 21.29
CA ASN A 507 -6.72 28.20 21.23
C ASN A 507 -7.01 27.12 22.30
N LYS A 508 -7.76 26.08 21.90
CA LYS A 508 -7.89 24.82 22.66
C LYS A 508 -6.57 24.05 22.66
N GLU A 509 -5.78 24.21 23.71
CA GLU A 509 -4.57 23.41 23.89
C GLU A 509 -4.92 21.98 24.31
N ILE A 510 -4.44 20.99 23.55
CA ILE A 510 -4.62 19.56 23.84
C ILE A 510 -3.31 19.00 24.38
N TYR A 511 -3.40 18.32 25.51
CA TYR A 511 -2.28 17.66 26.17
C TYR A 511 -2.46 16.15 26.19
N THR A 512 -1.36 15.40 26.19
CA THR A 512 -1.39 13.93 26.36
C THR A 512 -0.76 13.53 27.69
N THR A 513 -1.39 12.59 28.41
CA THR A 513 -0.88 12.07 29.69
C THR A 513 0.34 11.15 29.51
N THR A 514 1.41 11.37 30.28
CA THR A 514 2.63 10.55 30.22
C THR A 514 2.63 9.38 31.23
N ALA A 515 1.69 9.38 32.19
CA ALA A 515 1.47 8.35 33.19
C ALA A 515 -0.04 8.14 33.46
N ASN A 516 -0.40 7.17 34.29
CA ASN A 516 -1.77 7.02 34.81
C ASN A 516 -2.00 8.11 35.88
N LEU A 517 -2.84 9.09 35.61
CA LEU A 517 -2.99 10.28 36.45
C LEU A 517 -4.24 10.20 37.32
N LYS A 518 -4.06 10.36 38.64
CA LYS A 518 -5.17 10.63 39.56
C LYS A 518 -5.79 11.99 39.20
N PHE A 519 -6.99 11.98 38.65
CA PHE A 519 -7.76 13.16 38.23
C PHE A 519 -8.59 13.65 39.41
N ARG A 520 -8.38 14.89 39.86
CA ARG A 520 -8.83 15.34 41.19
C ARG A 520 -9.77 16.53 41.14
N ILE A 521 -10.55 16.74 42.20
CA ILE A 521 -11.45 17.89 42.32
C ILE A 521 -10.72 19.23 42.42
N SER A 522 -9.50 19.24 42.96
CA SER A 522 -8.64 20.43 43.08
C SER A 522 -7.16 20.09 42.86
N GLY A 523 -6.34 21.12 42.62
CA GLY A 523 -4.90 20.99 42.36
C GLY A 523 -4.08 20.73 43.61
N SER A 524 -4.24 19.55 44.22
CA SER A 524 -3.45 19.08 45.38
C SER A 524 -3.28 17.56 45.37
N THR A 525 -2.18 17.06 45.93
CA THR A 525 -1.96 15.62 46.16
C THR A 525 -2.90 15.02 47.21
N SER A 526 -3.45 15.84 48.10
CA SER A 526 -4.45 15.45 49.11
C SER A 526 -5.90 15.53 48.62
N ALA A 527 -6.17 16.13 47.46
CA ALA A 527 -7.54 16.34 46.98
C ALA A 527 -8.21 15.04 46.50
N THR A 528 -9.52 14.92 46.74
CA THR A 528 -10.33 13.75 46.32
C THR A 528 -10.14 13.41 44.85
N VAL A 529 -9.92 12.12 44.57
CA VAL A 529 -9.76 11.58 43.22
C VAL A 529 -11.13 11.30 42.62
N ILE A 530 -11.43 11.95 41.50
CA ILE A 530 -12.64 11.74 40.69
C ILE A 530 -12.53 10.38 39.98
N THR A 531 -11.39 10.14 39.32
CA THR A 531 -11.07 8.89 38.61
C THR A 531 -9.57 8.87 38.26
N THR A 532 -9.11 7.86 37.53
CA THR A 532 -7.76 7.81 36.94
C THR A 532 -7.85 8.00 35.44
N ILE A 533 -7.06 8.93 34.88
CA ILE A 533 -6.86 9.08 33.44
C ILE A 533 -5.69 8.17 33.03
N PRO A 534 -5.90 7.13 32.19
CA PRO A 534 -4.81 6.27 31.75
C PRO A 534 -3.69 7.04 31.02
N LYS A 535 -2.47 6.47 31.02
CA LYS A 535 -1.34 6.94 30.20
C LYS A 535 -1.73 6.98 28.71
N GLY A 536 -1.27 8.00 28.00
CA GLY A 536 -1.49 8.17 26.56
C GLY A 536 -2.87 8.69 26.18
N LYS A 537 -3.66 9.20 27.14
CA LYS A 537 -4.97 9.81 26.87
C LYS A 537 -4.84 11.32 26.66
N GLN A 538 -5.65 11.84 25.75
CA GLN A 538 -5.74 13.27 25.50
C GLN A 538 -6.67 13.94 26.52
N VAL A 539 -6.28 15.13 26.96
CA VAL A 539 -7.07 16.00 27.83
C VAL A 539 -7.08 17.41 27.23
N THR A 540 -8.21 18.11 27.31
CA THR A 540 -8.28 19.51 26.87
C THR A 540 -7.88 20.40 28.05
N TYR A 541 -6.87 21.25 27.88
CA TYR A 541 -6.48 22.22 28.90
C TYR A 541 -7.55 23.31 29.06
N LEU A 542 -7.81 23.71 30.31
CA LEU A 542 -8.76 24.75 30.66
C LEU A 542 -8.08 25.91 31.41
N SER A 543 -7.26 25.61 32.43
CA SER A 543 -6.50 26.61 33.19
C SER A 543 -5.37 25.97 34.01
N LYS A 544 -4.51 26.79 34.64
CA LYS A 544 -3.42 26.34 35.54
C LYS A 544 -3.48 27.03 36.90
N LYS A 545 -2.99 26.36 37.94
CA LYS A 545 -2.72 26.91 39.28
C LYS A 545 -1.46 26.23 39.82
N GLY A 546 -0.33 26.94 39.82
CA GLY A 546 0.99 26.35 40.06
C GLY A 546 1.27 25.18 39.11
N SER A 547 1.84 24.10 39.64
CA SER A 547 2.13 22.85 38.90
C SER A 547 0.90 21.95 38.64
N TRP A 548 -0.33 22.48 38.77
CA TRP A 548 -1.56 21.75 38.50
C TRP A 548 -2.33 22.38 37.35
N TYR A 549 -2.71 21.57 36.38
CA TYR A 549 -3.54 21.98 35.24
C TYR A 549 -4.96 21.47 35.45
N LYS A 550 -5.93 22.37 35.32
CA LYS A 550 -7.34 22.05 35.20
C LYS A 550 -7.60 21.61 33.77
N VAL A 551 -8.12 20.40 33.59
CA VAL A 551 -8.31 19.77 32.30
C VAL A 551 -9.70 19.12 32.19
N SER A 552 -10.17 18.97 30.96
CA SER A 552 -11.39 18.23 30.61
C SER A 552 -11.04 16.86 30.02
N PHE A 553 -11.69 15.81 30.52
CA PHE A 553 -11.56 14.42 30.08
C PHE A 553 -12.92 13.71 30.24
N ASN A 554 -13.41 13.05 29.17
CA ASN A 554 -14.74 12.39 29.14
C ASN A 554 -15.88 13.28 29.69
N SER A 555 -15.92 14.55 29.27
CA SER A 555 -16.87 15.58 29.76
C SER A 555 -16.77 15.96 31.24
N LEU A 556 -15.96 15.26 32.04
CA LEU A 556 -15.61 15.64 33.41
C LEU A 556 -14.51 16.69 33.40
N THR A 557 -14.52 17.57 34.41
CA THR A 557 -13.49 18.58 34.63
C THR A 557 -12.84 18.38 36.00
N GLY A 558 -11.52 18.48 36.05
CA GLY A 558 -10.74 18.27 37.27
C GLY A 558 -9.29 18.68 37.07
N TRP A 559 -8.41 18.29 37.99
CA TRP A 559 -7.02 18.71 38.03
C TRP A 559 -6.06 17.52 37.95
N VAL A 560 -4.94 17.72 37.26
CA VAL A 560 -3.79 16.81 37.20
C VAL A 560 -2.49 17.61 37.32
N ASN A 561 -1.41 16.98 37.78
CA ASN A 561 -0.11 17.64 37.84
C ASN A 561 0.47 17.79 36.42
N SER A 562 0.95 18.99 36.10
CA SER A 562 1.42 19.36 34.76
C SER A 562 2.71 18.66 34.35
N SER A 563 3.51 18.13 35.29
CA SER A 563 4.71 17.34 34.98
C SER A 563 4.41 16.05 34.21
N TYR A 564 3.16 15.58 34.24
CA TYR A 564 2.72 14.41 33.50
C TYR A 564 1.89 14.74 32.24
N LEU A 565 1.94 15.98 31.76
CA LEU A 565 1.26 16.44 30.56
C LEU A 565 2.28 16.98 29.55
N VAL A 566 2.14 16.57 28.29
CA VAL A 566 2.91 17.16 27.18
C VAL A 566 2.00 17.84 26.16
N LYS A 567 2.45 19.00 25.67
CA LYS A 567 1.68 19.92 24.83
C LYS A 567 1.71 19.47 23.37
N GLY A 568 0.55 19.14 22.82
CA GLY A 568 0.36 18.84 21.41
C GLY A 568 0.51 17.37 21.02
N ALA A 569 -0.45 16.91 20.20
CA ALA A 569 -0.20 16.14 18.99
C ALA A 569 -1.46 16.21 18.12
N SER A 570 -1.32 16.75 16.90
CA SER A 570 -2.43 16.86 15.94
C SER A 570 -2.76 15.50 15.33
N THR A 571 -3.55 14.71 16.05
CA THR A 571 -4.43 13.74 15.39
C THR A 571 -5.67 14.50 14.96
N SER A 572 -5.79 14.78 13.66
CA SER A 572 -6.86 15.60 13.05
C SER A 572 -8.23 14.91 13.03
N ASP A 573 -8.57 14.19 14.09
CA ASP A 573 -9.86 13.55 14.30
C ASP A 573 -10.09 13.35 15.81
N SER A 574 -10.78 14.31 16.42
CA SER A 574 -11.21 14.25 17.83
C SER A 574 -12.50 13.45 18.03
N SER A 575 -13.04 12.84 16.95
CA SER A 575 -14.30 12.11 17.00
C SER A 575 -14.16 10.62 17.34
N ASN A 576 -12.93 10.08 17.31
CA ASN A 576 -12.71 8.65 17.54
C ASN A 576 -11.37 8.42 18.28
N PRO A 577 -11.37 8.04 19.57
CA PRO A 577 -10.14 7.62 20.24
C PRO A 577 -9.57 6.40 19.51
N ILE A 578 -8.24 6.25 19.50
CA ILE A 578 -7.59 5.07 18.91
C ILE A 578 -8.12 3.83 19.65
N SER A 579 -8.98 3.07 18.98
CA SER A 579 -9.44 1.77 19.46
C SER A 579 -8.21 0.86 19.61
N LEU A 580 -8.06 0.23 20.77
CA LEU A 580 -7.04 -0.82 20.95
C LEU A 580 -7.30 -1.98 19.97
N ASP A 581 -8.57 -2.20 19.63
CA ASP A 581 -9.02 -3.02 18.50
C ASP A 581 -8.91 -2.24 17.19
N SER A 582 -7.69 -2.10 16.66
CA SER A 582 -7.44 -1.56 15.33
C SER A 582 -6.15 -2.06 14.69
N TYR A 583 -6.03 -1.95 13.37
CA TYR A 583 -4.80 -2.27 12.65
C TYR A 583 -3.59 -1.42 13.05
N VAL A 584 -3.77 -0.30 13.76
CA VAL A 584 -2.67 0.55 14.24
C VAL A 584 -1.81 -0.18 15.29
N THR A 585 -2.46 -1.01 16.11
CA THR A 585 -1.90 -1.72 17.28
C THR A 585 -1.72 -3.23 17.04
N MET A 586 -2.30 -3.79 15.99
CA MET A 586 -2.21 -5.20 15.65
C MET A 586 -0.78 -5.64 15.30
N ASP A 587 -0.32 -6.78 15.83
CA ASP A 587 1.00 -7.34 15.53
C ASP A 587 1.09 -7.80 14.07
N LEU A 588 2.00 -7.17 13.31
CA LEU A 588 2.20 -7.37 11.87
C LEU A 588 3.06 -8.59 11.54
N ARG A 589 3.36 -9.44 12.53
CA ARG A 589 3.99 -10.76 12.36
C ARG A 589 2.96 -11.90 12.31
N THR A 590 1.68 -11.57 12.46
CA THR A 590 0.54 -12.49 12.32
C THR A 590 0.18 -12.69 10.85
N ASN A 591 -0.41 -13.85 10.51
CA ASN A 591 -0.82 -14.13 9.14
C ASN A 591 -2.27 -13.69 8.90
N SER A 592 -2.48 -12.66 8.07
CA SER A 592 -3.80 -12.10 7.73
C SER A 592 -4.71 -13.10 7.01
N SER A 593 -6.02 -13.03 7.28
CA SER A 593 -7.05 -13.73 6.52
C SER A 593 -7.40 -13.07 5.16
N VAL A 594 -6.71 -11.98 4.77
CA VAL A 594 -6.97 -11.28 3.51
C VAL A 594 -6.71 -12.17 2.28
N THR A 595 -7.62 -12.08 1.30
CA THR A 595 -7.47 -12.76 0.01
C THR A 595 -6.86 -11.85 -1.06
N ALA A 596 -6.18 -12.45 -2.03
CA ALA A 596 -5.67 -11.73 -3.21
C ALA A 596 -6.79 -10.99 -3.98
N ALA A 597 -8.02 -11.51 -3.94
CA ALA A 597 -9.19 -10.90 -4.53
C ALA A 597 -9.58 -9.59 -3.83
N GLN A 598 -9.55 -9.52 -2.50
CA GLN A 598 -9.82 -8.28 -1.74
C GLN A 598 -8.79 -7.20 -2.06
N ILE A 599 -7.50 -7.55 -2.04
CA ILE A 599 -6.39 -6.66 -2.41
C ILE A 599 -6.59 -6.13 -3.85
N ASN A 600 -6.84 -7.02 -4.81
CA ASN A 600 -7.07 -6.65 -6.21
C ASN A 600 -8.29 -5.75 -6.40
N THR A 601 -9.42 -6.07 -5.76
CA THR A 601 -10.66 -5.26 -5.82
C THR A 601 -10.45 -3.87 -5.23
N TYR A 602 -9.63 -3.72 -4.18
CA TYR A 602 -9.32 -2.41 -3.63
C TYR A 602 -8.40 -1.58 -4.54
N ILE A 603 -7.37 -2.20 -5.12
CA ILE A 603 -6.48 -1.56 -6.09
C ILE A 603 -7.28 -1.09 -7.32
N ALA A 604 -8.14 -1.95 -7.87
CA ALA A 604 -8.93 -1.66 -9.07
C ALA A 604 -9.91 -0.49 -8.93
N LYS A 605 -10.20 -0.01 -7.71
CA LYS A 605 -10.99 1.22 -7.49
C LYS A 605 -10.23 2.50 -7.84
N ASN A 606 -8.88 2.47 -7.83
CA ASN A 606 -8.02 3.65 -7.94
C ASN A 606 -6.93 3.54 -9.03
N ALA A 607 -6.87 2.40 -9.71
CA ALA A 607 -5.81 2.02 -10.63
C ALA A 607 -6.31 1.07 -11.73
N THR A 608 -5.68 1.13 -12.91
CA THR A 608 -5.95 0.28 -14.07
C THR A 608 -4.69 -0.48 -14.49
N SER A 609 -4.83 -1.45 -15.40
CA SER A 609 -3.69 -2.14 -16.02
C SER A 609 -2.76 -1.22 -16.83
N SER A 610 -3.21 -0.02 -17.23
CA SER A 610 -2.44 0.93 -18.04
C SER A 610 -1.66 1.95 -17.21
N ASN A 611 -2.03 2.20 -15.95
CA ASN A 611 -1.40 3.24 -15.12
C ASN A 611 -0.76 2.71 -13.82
N SER A 612 -0.91 1.43 -13.49
CA SER A 612 -0.44 0.87 -12.22
C SER A 612 0.30 -0.45 -12.36
N VAL A 613 1.46 -0.50 -11.70
CA VAL A 613 2.22 -1.74 -11.52
C VAL A 613 1.64 -2.68 -10.46
N LEU A 614 0.57 -2.31 -9.74
CA LEU A 614 -0.10 -3.16 -8.75
C LEU A 614 -1.37 -3.87 -9.27
N TYR A 615 -1.92 -3.43 -10.41
CA TYR A 615 -3.18 -3.98 -10.93
C TYR A 615 -3.16 -5.51 -11.09
N ASN A 616 -4.11 -6.19 -10.44
CA ASN A 616 -4.25 -7.65 -10.38
C ASN A 616 -3.06 -8.44 -9.79
N ARG A 617 -2.18 -7.83 -8.97
CA ARG A 617 -0.99 -8.50 -8.39
C ARG A 617 -1.12 -8.91 -6.91
N GLY A 618 -2.32 -8.93 -6.35
CA GLY A 618 -2.61 -9.22 -4.94
C GLY A 618 -2.02 -10.52 -4.37
N SER A 619 -1.82 -11.57 -5.17
CA SER A 619 -1.21 -12.83 -4.72
C SER A 619 0.25 -12.68 -4.31
N ILE A 620 1.00 -11.77 -4.96
CA ILE A 620 2.43 -11.56 -4.68
C ILE A 620 2.65 -11.11 -3.23
N PHE A 621 1.72 -10.32 -2.68
CA PHE A 621 1.76 -9.91 -1.27
C PHE A 621 1.57 -11.09 -0.32
N ILE A 622 0.64 -11.99 -0.62
CA ILE A 622 0.39 -13.20 0.19
C ILE A 622 1.59 -14.15 0.11
N ASP A 623 2.15 -14.38 -1.08
CA ASP A 623 3.31 -15.25 -1.27
C ASP A 623 4.54 -14.73 -0.48
N ALA A 624 4.82 -13.43 -0.55
CA ALA A 624 5.91 -12.79 0.19
C ALA A 624 5.64 -12.77 1.71
N ALA A 625 4.41 -12.47 2.12
CA ALA A 625 3.97 -12.47 3.51
C ALA A 625 4.17 -13.83 4.18
N ASN A 626 3.66 -14.89 3.56
CA ASN A 626 3.82 -16.27 4.01
C ASN A 626 5.31 -16.67 4.09
N LYS A 627 6.11 -16.30 3.08
CA LYS A 627 7.54 -16.62 3.01
C LYS A 627 8.37 -16.00 4.13
N TYR A 628 8.05 -14.77 4.55
CA TYR A 628 8.83 -14.02 5.54
C TYR A 628 8.14 -13.85 6.90
N GLY A 629 6.91 -14.33 7.08
CA GLY A 629 6.17 -14.20 8.33
C GLY A 629 5.78 -12.76 8.65
N VAL A 630 5.35 -11.99 7.65
CA VAL A 630 4.77 -10.64 7.82
C VAL A 630 3.30 -10.65 7.42
N ASN A 631 2.50 -9.74 7.97
CA ASN A 631 1.08 -9.65 7.69
C ASN A 631 0.82 -9.16 6.24
N ALA A 632 0.13 -9.98 5.44
CA ALA A 632 -0.11 -9.73 4.02
C ALA A 632 -0.95 -8.47 3.74
N LEU A 633 -1.94 -8.19 4.59
CA LEU A 633 -2.81 -7.02 4.48
C LEU A 633 -2.02 -5.74 4.70
N TYR A 634 -1.13 -5.73 5.70
CA TYR A 634 -0.19 -4.64 5.94
C TYR A 634 0.76 -4.45 4.76
N LEU A 635 1.40 -5.51 4.27
CA LEU A 635 2.38 -5.40 3.18
C LEU A 635 1.74 -4.83 1.91
N ALA A 636 0.49 -5.20 1.61
CA ALA A 636 -0.29 -4.63 0.52
C ALA A 636 -0.69 -3.17 0.78
N ALA A 637 -1.19 -2.85 1.98
CA ALA A 637 -1.59 -1.50 2.36
C ALA A 637 -0.41 -0.51 2.31
N HIS A 638 0.74 -0.94 2.82
CA HIS A 638 1.99 -0.20 2.81
C HIS A 638 2.45 0.07 1.38
N ALA A 639 2.53 -0.96 0.52
CA ALA A 639 2.86 -0.76 -0.89
C ALA A 639 1.88 0.19 -1.60
N ILE A 640 0.58 0.08 -1.33
CA ILE A 640 -0.45 0.95 -1.93
C ILE A 640 -0.26 2.41 -1.53
N HIS A 641 0.08 2.67 -0.26
CA HIS A 641 0.28 4.02 0.26
C HIS A 641 1.48 4.71 -0.41
N GLU A 642 2.67 4.12 -0.26
CA GLU A 642 3.95 4.68 -0.71
C GLU A 642 4.05 4.86 -2.24
N SER A 643 3.29 4.06 -3.00
CA SER A 643 3.30 4.11 -4.47
C SER A 643 2.11 4.83 -5.10
N ASN A 644 1.17 5.38 -4.31
CA ASN A 644 -0.14 5.84 -4.78
C ASN A 644 -0.80 4.76 -5.68
N PHE A 645 -1.14 3.62 -5.10
CA PHE A 645 -1.72 2.46 -5.79
C PHE A 645 -0.88 1.94 -6.98
N GLY A 646 0.45 2.02 -6.90
CA GLY A 646 1.38 1.56 -7.93
C GLY A 646 1.53 2.51 -9.12
N LYS A 647 1.12 3.79 -8.97
CA LYS A 647 1.08 4.80 -10.04
C LYS A 647 2.23 5.81 -9.96
N SER A 648 3.06 5.80 -8.91
CA SER A 648 4.17 6.75 -8.80
C SER A 648 5.22 6.53 -9.89
N THR A 649 5.89 7.60 -10.30
CA THR A 649 6.99 7.59 -11.29
C THR A 649 8.08 6.57 -10.92
N ILE A 650 8.44 6.48 -9.63
CA ILE A 650 9.43 5.52 -9.12
C ILE A 650 8.90 4.08 -9.20
N SER A 651 7.63 3.84 -8.93
CA SER A 651 7.02 2.51 -9.07
C SER A 651 6.92 2.04 -10.52
N LEU A 652 6.55 2.95 -11.43
CA LEU A 652 6.44 2.67 -12.86
C LEU A 652 7.81 2.48 -13.54
N ALA A 653 8.80 3.32 -13.23
CA ALA A 653 10.11 3.29 -13.87
C ALA A 653 11.11 2.29 -13.26
N LYS A 654 11.04 2.07 -11.94
CA LYS A 654 12.04 1.31 -11.17
C LYS A 654 11.48 0.08 -10.46
N ASN A 655 10.22 -0.27 -10.66
CA ASN A 655 9.50 -1.32 -9.93
C ASN A 655 9.59 -1.16 -8.39
N ASN A 656 9.77 0.06 -7.89
CA ASN A 656 9.95 0.33 -6.47
C ASN A 656 8.68 0.94 -5.88
N LEU A 657 7.93 0.14 -5.10
CA LEU A 657 6.63 0.51 -4.54
C LEU A 657 6.73 1.30 -3.23
N PHE A 658 7.88 1.31 -2.58
CA PHE A 658 8.03 1.77 -1.20
C PHE A 658 8.98 2.98 -1.09
N GLY A 659 9.23 3.67 -2.21
CA GLY A 659 10.19 4.79 -2.26
C GLY A 659 11.61 4.43 -1.80
N TYR A 660 11.98 3.15 -1.71
CA TYR A 660 13.17 2.74 -0.96
C TYR A 660 14.45 3.30 -1.60
N GLY A 661 15.20 4.13 -0.86
CA GLY A 661 16.37 4.86 -1.35
C GLY A 661 16.07 6.20 -2.07
N ALA A 662 14.81 6.63 -2.14
CA ALA A 662 14.47 7.96 -2.64
C ALA A 662 14.82 9.01 -1.57
N TYR A 663 15.74 9.92 -1.89
CA TYR A 663 16.17 11.00 -1.01
C TYR A 663 15.73 12.36 -1.56
N ASP A 664 15.38 13.33 -0.71
CA ASP A 664 14.96 14.68 -1.12
C ASP A 664 15.99 15.40 -2.01
N ALA A 665 17.28 15.05 -1.87
CA ALA A 665 18.35 15.53 -2.73
C ALA A 665 18.24 14.99 -4.18
N ALA A 666 17.89 13.71 -4.33
CA ALA A 666 17.90 12.95 -5.59
C ALA A 666 16.80 11.85 -5.58
N PRO A 667 15.51 12.20 -5.61
CA PRO A 667 14.44 11.24 -5.29
C PRO A 667 14.32 10.14 -6.35
N PHE A 668 14.40 10.50 -7.63
CA PHE A 668 14.33 9.51 -8.70
C PHE A 668 15.63 8.71 -8.84
N VAL A 669 16.80 9.37 -8.97
CA VAL A 669 18.09 8.68 -9.15
C VAL A 669 18.45 7.84 -7.92
N GLY A 670 18.30 8.37 -6.71
CA GLY A 670 18.58 7.67 -5.45
C GLY A 670 17.86 6.33 -5.34
N ALA A 671 16.55 6.34 -5.66
CA ALA A 671 15.66 5.20 -5.48
C ALA A 671 16.22 3.89 -6.07
N VAL A 672 16.19 2.84 -5.25
CA VAL A 672 16.64 1.49 -5.62
C VAL A 672 15.79 0.96 -6.77
N LYS A 673 16.46 0.39 -7.76
CA LYS A 673 15.86 -0.20 -8.95
C LYS A 673 15.67 -1.71 -8.77
N PHE A 674 14.49 -2.22 -9.09
CA PHE A 674 14.17 -3.63 -9.01
C PHE A 674 13.85 -4.18 -10.40
N ASN A 675 14.30 -5.41 -10.67
CA ASN A 675 14.03 -6.08 -11.94
C ASN A 675 12.55 -6.47 -12.10
N THR A 676 11.85 -6.68 -10.99
CA THR A 676 10.40 -6.97 -10.97
C THR A 676 9.72 -6.41 -9.71
N ILE A 677 8.41 -6.18 -9.80
CA ILE A 677 7.55 -5.90 -8.64
C ILE A 677 7.62 -7.01 -7.57
N LYS A 678 7.72 -8.29 -7.99
CA LYS A 678 7.88 -9.42 -7.07
C LYS A 678 9.15 -9.31 -6.23
N SER A 679 10.29 -8.98 -6.86
CA SER A 679 11.55 -8.75 -6.13
C SER A 679 11.50 -7.56 -5.17
N ASN A 680 10.73 -6.51 -5.48
CA ASN A 680 10.56 -5.37 -4.57
C ASN A 680 9.69 -5.73 -3.34
N ILE A 681 8.56 -6.39 -3.56
CA ILE A 681 7.67 -6.83 -2.48
C ILE A 681 8.37 -7.85 -1.57
N GLU A 682 9.11 -8.82 -2.13
CA GLU A 682 9.89 -9.78 -1.34
C GLU A 682 11.03 -9.10 -0.55
N PHE A 683 11.77 -8.18 -1.17
CA PHE A 683 12.83 -7.42 -0.50
C PHE A 683 12.29 -6.63 0.69
N ILE A 684 11.16 -5.92 0.54
CA ILE A 684 10.59 -5.12 1.62
C ILE A 684 9.96 -6.00 2.70
N ALA A 685 9.27 -7.10 2.35
CA ALA A 685 8.80 -8.07 3.33
C ALA A 685 9.94 -8.61 4.21
N GLN A 686 11.06 -9.01 3.60
CA GLN A 686 12.25 -9.47 4.31
C GLN A 686 12.90 -8.35 5.14
N MET A 687 13.02 -7.13 4.58
CA MET A 687 13.64 -5.98 5.26
C MET A 687 12.85 -5.58 6.51
N MET A 688 11.52 -5.42 6.40
CA MET A 688 10.66 -5.04 7.52
C MET A 688 10.70 -6.11 8.62
N LYS A 689 10.69 -7.40 8.23
CA LYS A 689 10.80 -8.51 9.18
C LYS A 689 12.13 -8.53 9.92
N ALA A 690 13.24 -8.30 9.23
CA ALA A 690 14.58 -8.34 9.80
C ALA A 690 14.92 -7.12 10.68
N THR A 691 14.15 -6.03 10.57
CA THR A 691 14.44 -4.74 11.21
C THR A 691 13.28 -4.28 12.12
N TYR A 692 12.29 -3.56 11.58
CA TYR A 692 11.19 -2.97 12.33
C TYR A 692 10.34 -3.97 13.15
N LEU A 693 10.22 -5.22 12.71
CA LEU A 693 9.44 -6.27 13.39
C LEU A 693 10.31 -7.27 14.18
N ASN A 694 11.60 -6.99 14.32
CA ASN A 694 12.58 -7.83 15.02
C ASN A 694 12.92 -7.22 16.38
N GLU A 695 12.52 -7.87 17.48
CA GLU A 695 12.77 -7.44 18.86
C GLU A 695 14.26 -7.19 19.15
N GLY A 696 15.18 -7.88 18.47
CA GLY A 696 16.63 -7.72 18.60
C GLY A 696 17.27 -6.65 17.70
N TYR A 697 16.50 -5.76 17.06
CA TYR A 697 17.03 -4.73 16.16
C TYR A 697 16.72 -3.32 16.67
N TRP A 698 17.65 -2.37 16.53
CA TRP A 698 17.55 -1.03 17.16
C TRP A 698 16.28 -0.24 16.79
N SER A 699 15.76 -0.44 15.57
CA SER A 699 14.58 0.24 15.06
C SER A 699 13.26 -0.36 15.57
N TYR A 700 13.32 -1.40 16.41
CA TYR A 700 12.15 -1.99 17.04
C TYR A 700 11.59 -1.09 18.13
N LYS A 701 10.30 -0.76 18.01
CA LYS A 701 9.52 0.00 19.00
C LYS A 701 8.11 -0.61 19.16
N GLY A 702 7.97 -1.90 18.86
CA GLY A 702 6.72 -2.64 18.79
C GLY A 702 6.44 -3.15 17.36
N ALA A 703 5.94 -4.39 17.25
CA ALA A 703 5.73 -5.06 15.97
C ALA A 703 4.45 -4.63 15.22
N TYR A 704 3.99 -3.39 15.40
CA TYR A 704 2.73 -2.84 14.91
C TYR A 704 2.95 -1.46 14.26
N LEU A 705 1.96 -0.93 13.54
CA LEU A 705 2.12 0.33 12.78
C LEU A 705 2.47 1.53 13.68
N GLY A 706 1.70 1.73 14.74
CA GLY A 706 1.93 2.75 15.77
C GLY A 706 1.84 4.20 15.28
N SER A 707 2.44 5.11 16.04
CA SER A 707 2.37 6.56 15.82
C SER A 707 3.58 7.29 16.39
N THR A 708 3.93 8.42 15.78
CA THR A 708 4.93 9.36 16.30
C THR A 708 4.23 10.56 16.92
N VAL A 709 4.41 10.78 18.22
CA VAL A 709 3.90 11.94 18.95
C VAL A 709 5.00 13.02 18.98
N LYS A 710 4.65 14.29 18.76
CA LYS A 710 5.59 15.40 18.70
C LYS A 710 5.17 16.54 19.63
N ASP A 711 6.14 17.21 20.24
CA ASP A 711 5.92 18.43 21.02
C ASP A 711 5.56 19.63 20.12
N SER A 712 5.32 20.79 20.73
CA SER A 712 5.05 22.05 20.01
C SER A 712 6.19 22.53 19.10
N ASN A 713 7.41 22.00 19.30
CA ASN A 713 8.61 22.37 18.55
C ASN A 713 8.90 21.36 17.42
N GLY A 714 8.06 20.32 17.27
CA GLY A 714 8.21 19.26 16.28
C GLY A 714 9.14 18.10 16.68
N ASN A 715 9.72 18.13 17.89
CA ASN A 715 10.55 17.04 18.40
C ASN A 715 9.70 15.84 18.77
N ARG A 716 10.16 14.62 18.46
CA ARG A 716 9.44 13.40 18.84
C ARG A 716 9.50 13.18 20.36
N ILE A 717 8.34 12.90 20.95
CA ILE A 717 8.20 12.50 22.35
C ILE A 717 8.27 10.97 22.38
N ASP A 718 9.47 10.44 22.61
CA ASP A 718 9.76 9.00 22.54
C ASP A 718 8.90 8.17 23.51
N SER A 719 8.58 8.68 24.70
CA SER A 719 7.77 7.99 25.73
C SER A 719 6.28 7.81 25.38
N LEU A 720 5.82 8.46 24.30
CA LEU A 720 4.46 8.39 23.75
C LEU A 720 4.43 7.92 22.29
N SER A 721 5.59 7.71 21.69
CA SER A 721 5.71 7.22 20.31
C SER A 721 5.95 5.71 20.32
N SER A 722 5.43 4.99 19.33
CA SER A 722 5.56 3.53 19.29
C SER A 722 5.34 2.94 17.91
N GLY A 723 5.60 1.64 17.78
CA GLY A 723 5.48 0.88 16.54
C GLY A 723 6.48 1.30 15.47
N MET A 724 6.22 0.89 14.24
CA MET A 724 7.04 1.22 13.08
C MET A 724 7.16 2.73 12.87
N ASN A 725 6.08 3.47 13.07
CA ASN A 725 6.04 4.91 12.81
C ASN A 725 7.00 5.74 13.70
N PHE A 726 7.57 5.16 14.75
CA PHE A 726 8.60 5.81 15.58
C PHE A 726 9.83 6.26 14.75
N TYR A 727 10.27 5.41 13.82
CA TYR A 727 11.43 5.68 12.95
C TYR A 727 11.11 5.62 11.45
N TYR A 728 9.98 5.01 11.03
CA TYR A 728 9.72 4.75 9.62
C TYR A 728 9.39 6.03 8.82
N ALA A 729 8.56 6.92 9.38
CA ALA A 729 8.12 8.13 8.69
C ALA A 729 8.20 9.37 9.58
N THR A 730 8.33 10.53 8.96
CA THR A 730 8.24 11.84 9.64
C THR A 730 6.78 12.26 9.90
N ASP A 731 5.81 11.65 9.20
CA ASP A 731 4.38 11.85 9.41
C ASP A 731 3.87 11.06 10.62
N SER A 732 3.47 11.79 11.66
CA SER A 732 2.81 11.28 12.86
C SER A 732 1.60 10.39 12.59
N ASN A 733 0.91 10.58 11.46
CA ASN A 733 -0.30 9.84 11.08
C ASN A 733 -0.06 8.70 10.06
N TRP A 734 1.18 8.46 9.60
CA TRP A 734 1.50 7.39 8.62
C TRP A 734 0.87 6.04 8.99
N GLY A 735 1.02 5.60 10.26
CA GLY A 735 0.44 4.34 10.73
C GLY A 735 -1.10 4.30 10.64
N LYS A 736 -1.78 5.43 10.81
CA LYS A 736 -3.24 5.54 10.60
C LYS A 736 -3.60 5.52 9.11
N ALA A 737 -2.77 6.10 8.25
CA ALA A 737 -2.97 6.06 6.81
C ALA A 737 -2.82 4.63 6.25
N ILE A 738 -1.83 3.87 6.71
CA ILE A 738 -1.70 2.44 6.38
C ILE A 738 -2.91 1.66 6.91
N ALA A 739 -3.29 1.85 8.18
CA ALA A 739 -4.46 1.19 8.78
C ALA A 739 -5.77 1.46 8.00
N LYS A 740 -5.95 2.68 7.46
CA LYS A 740 -7.09 3.03 6.60
C LYS A 740 -7.13 2.22 5.30
N HIS A 741 -5.98 1.99 4.67
CA HIS A 741 -5.88 1.09 3.50
C HIS A 741 -6.16 -0.37 3.89
N MET A 742 -5.70 -0.82 5.06
CA MET A 742 -6.01 -2.17 5.59
C MET A 742 -7.52 -2.36 5.78
N SER A 743 -8.18 -1.48 6.54
CA SER A 743 -9.64 -1.52 6.76
C SER A 743 -10.47 -1.45 5.47
N ALA A 744 -9.97 -0.78 4.43
CA ALA A 744 -10.67 -0.67 3.14
C ALA A 744 -10.52 -1.92 2.24
N MET A 745 -9.58 -2.81 2.55
CA MET A 745 -9.41 -4.14 1.93
C MET A 745 -10.10 -5.25 2.74
N LEU A 746 -9.96 -5.22 4.06
CA LEU A 746 -10.55 -6.15 5.01
C LEU A 746 -10.89 -5.39 6.30
N ASP A 747 -12.16 -5.34 6.66
CA ASP A 747 -12.61 -4.74 7.92
C ASP A 747 -11.95 -5.46 9.11
N TYR A 748 -11.48 -4.72 10.12
CA TYR A 748 -10.83 -5.28 11.32
C TYR A 748 -11.73 -6.26 12.06
N SER A 749 -13.05 -6.08 12.03
CA SER A 749 -14.02 -7.04 12.58
C SER A 749 -13.89 -8.45 11.96
N ASN A 750 -13.41 -8.54 10.71
CA ASN A 750 -13.31 -9.78 9.93
C ASN A 750 -11.87 -10.30 9.76
N GLU A 751 -10.88 -9.65 10.38
CA GLU A 751 -9.49 -10.14 10.37
C GLU A 751 -9.34 -11.39 11.25
N GLY A 752 -9.03 -12.52 10.63
CA GLY A 752 -8.82 -13.80 11.32
C GLY A 752 -7.49 -13.86 12.08
N ALA A 753 -6.57 -12.92 11.81
CA ALA A 753 -5.30 -12.79 12.52
C ALA A 753 -5.42 -12.11 13.90
N LYS A 754 -6.60 -11.61 14.28
CA LYS A 754 -6.81 -11.03 15.62
C LYS A 754 -6.48 -12.07 16.68
N ASN A 755 -5.58 -11.71 17.59
CA ASN A 755 -5.07 -12.56 18.66
C ASN A 755 -4.36 -13.85 18.19
N ALA A 756 -4.02 -13.97 16.90
CA ALA A 756 -3.22 -15.09 16.39
C ALA A 756 -1.77 -14.99 16.86
N THR A 757 -1.11 -16.14 17.06
CA THR A 757 0.27 -16.20 17.52
C THR A 757 1.23 -15.51 16.53
N PRO A 758 2.01 -14.50 16.96
CA PRO A 758 2.99 -13.83 16.10
C PRO A 758 4.09 -14.79 15.65
N ASN A 759 4.43 -14.80 14.35
CA ASN A 759 5.60 -15.52 13.87
C ASN A 759 6.88 -14.81 14.37
N LYS A 760 7.62 -15.40 15.30
CA LYS A 760 8.86 -14.80 15.84
C LYS A 760 10.13 -15.10 15.03
N LYS A 761 10.06 -15.89 13.95
CA LYS A 761 11.25 -16.22 13.14
C LYS A 761 11.75 -14.99 12.38
N VAL A 762 13.02 -14.64 12.58
CA VAL A 762 13.68 -13.49 11.95
C VAL A 762 14.55 -13.97 10.77
N PRO A 763 14.36 -13.46 9.54
CA PRO A 763 15.27 -13.69 8.42
C PRO A 763 16.47 -12.73 8.49
N SER A 764 17.57 -13.07 7.81
CA SER A 764 18.64 -12.09 7.56
C SER A 764 18.13 -10.90 6.74
N ARG A 765 18.78 -9.73 6.88
CA ARG A 765 18.49 -8.58 6.03
C ARG A 765 18.83 -8.93 4.56
N PRO A 766 17.99 -8.54 3.59
CA PRO A 766 18.27 -8.82 2.18
C PRO A 766 19.42 -7.96 1.66
N SER A 767 20.24 -8.52 0.77
CA SER A 767 21.21 -7.76 -0.02
C SER A 767 20.49 -6.86 -1.02
N TYR A 768 21.10 -5.73 -1.38
CA TYR A 768 20.60 -4.89 -2.48
C TYR A 768 20.47 -5.72 -3.78
N PRO A 769 19.41 -5.51 -4.58
CA PRO A 769 19.28 -6.19 -5.87
C PRO A 769 20.35 -5.70 -6.85
N ASP A 770 20.91 -6.64 -7.61
CA ASP A 770 21.86 -6.36 -8.69
C ASP A 770 21.11 -5.73 -9.88
N ALA A 771 21.01 -4.40 -9.83
CA ALA A 771 20.46 -3.54 -10.86
C ALA A 771 21.04 -2.13 -10.70
N LYS A 772 20.99 -1.37 -11.79
CA LYS A 772 21.61 -0.05 -11.88
C LYS A 772 20.85 0.88 -12.82
N ASP A 773 21.06 2.17 -12.62
CA ASP A 773 20.81 3.16 -13.65
C ASP A 773 22.05 3.32 -14.52
N VAL A 774 21.81 3.55 -15.81
CA VAL A 774 22.83 3.81 -16.82
C VAL A 774 22.49 5.15 -17.44
N PHE A 775 23.46 6.05 -17.44
CA PHE A 775 23.32 7.40 -17.96
C PHE A 775 23.94 7.49 -19.36
N PRO A 776 23.56 8.49 -20.18
CA PRO A 776 24.26 8.80 -21.42
C PRO A 776 25.76 9.01 -21.20
N THR A 777 26.60 8.58 -22.14
CA THR A 777 28.05 8.57 -21.95
C THR A 777 28.68 9.96 -21.87
N GLY A 778 28.04 11.00 -22.43
CA GLY A 778 28.43 12.40 -22.27
C GLY A 778 27.79 13.09 -21.06
N THR A 779 27.21 12.36 -20.11
CA THR A 779 26.69 12.93 -18.85
C THR A 779 27.84 13.55 -18.06
N LEU A 780 27.89 14.88 -18.02
CA LEU A 780 28.97 15.69 -17.47
C LEU A 780 28.65 16.13 -16.04
N ALA A 781 29.60 15.91 -15.13
CA ALA A 781 29.55 16.36 -13.76
C ALA A 781 30.78 17.23 -13.43
N VAL A 782 30.62 18.12 -12.46
CA VAL A 782 31.70 18.97 -11.91
C VAL A 782 31.81 18.67 -10.42
N ALA A 783 33.03 18.44 -9.93
CA ALA A 783 33.29 18.22 -8.52
C ALA A 783 33.30 19.54 -7.72
N HIS A 784 32.70 19.52 -6.52
CA HIS A 784 32.72 20.62 -5.54
C HIS A 784 33.67 20.34 -4.37
N LYS A 785 34.09 19.09 -4.21
CA LYS A 785 35.07 18.61 -3.23
C LYS A 785 35.88 17.47 -3.85
N THR A 786 37.01 17.14 -3.25
CA THR A 786 37.81 15.98 -3.68
C THR A 786 36.98 14.68 -3.58
N ILE A 787 36.91 13.93 -4.67
CA ILE A 787 36.22 12.64 -4.77
C ILE A 787 37.27 11.55 -4.97
N ASN A 788 37.41 10.65 -4.00
CA ASN A 788 38.34 9.53 -4.09
C ASN A 788 37.76 8.45 -5.04
N LEU A 789 38.62 7.93 -5.92
CA LEU A 789 38.27 6.94 -6.93
C LEU A 789 38.95 5.60 -6.66
N THR A 790 38.31 4.52 -7.10
CA THR A 790 38.87 3.18 -7.19
C THR A 790 38.82 2.72 -8.64
N SER A 791 39.92 2.20 -9.19
CA SER A 791 39.97 1.76 -10.60
C SER A 791 38.84 0.78 -10.93
N ALA A 792 38.19 0.94 -12.09
CA ALA A 792 37.20 -0.03 -12.57
C ALA A 792 37.84 -1.29 -13.18
N ASP A 793 39.12 -1.20 -13.56
CA ASP A 793 39.92 -2.33 -14.05
C ASP A 793 40.39 -3.21 -12.88
N ASN A 794 40.43 -2.65 -11.66
CA ASN A 794 40.39 -3.42 -10.42
C ASN A 794 39.00 -4.03 -10.21
N THR A 795 38.71 -5.04 -11.01
CA THR A 795 37.80 -6.14 -10.65
C THR A 795 38.37 -7.01 -9.53
N GLY A 796 39.61 -6.73 -9.11
CA GLY A 796 40.17 -7.15 -7.82
C GLY A 796 39.30 -6.67 -6.67
N SER A 797 38.67 -7.63 -6.02
CA SER A 797 38.01 -7.59 -4.72
C SER A 797 38.44 -6.44 -3.81
N THR A 798 37.48 -5.78 -3.16
CA THR A 798 37.81 -4.92 -2.01
C THR A 798 38.59 -5.76 -1.00
N VAL A 799 39.84 -5.40 -0.72
CA VAL A 799 40.63 -6.12 0.27
C VAL A 799 40.50 -5.45 1.63
N TYR A 800 40.45 -6.30 2.66
CA TYR A 800 40.55 -5.89 4.05
C TYR A 800 41.75 -6.61 4.67
N GLN A 801 42.27 -6.10 5.77
CA GLN A 801 43.25 -6.75 6.61
C GLN A 801 42.61 -7.11 7.94
N THR A 802 42.86 -8.30 8.46
CA THR A 802 42.42 -8.68 9.81
C THR A 802 43.17 -7.87 10.88
N THR A 803 42.48 -7.44 11.93
CA THR A 803 43.06 -6.74 13.10
C THR A 803 43.26 -7.64 14.32
N SER A 804 42.84 -8.91 14.21
CA SER A 804 43.05 -9.96 15.20
C SER A 804 43.06 -11.34 14.53
N ASN A 805 43.34 -12.40 15.29
CA ASN A 805 43.12 -13.77 14.82
C ASN A 805 41.60 -14.01 14.69
N LEU A 806 41.12 -14.14 13.47
CA LEU A 806 39.70 -13.99 13.14
C LEU A 806 39.10 -15.26 12.52
N ASN A 807 38.07 -15.82 13.15
CA ASN A 807 37.43 -17.04 12.68
C ASN A 807 36.61 -16.81 11.40
N LEU A 808 36.97 -17.52 10.33
CA LEU A 808 36.21 -17.61 9.09
C LEU A 808 35.10 -18.66 9.28
N ARG A 809 33.85 -18.23 9.41
CA ARG A 809 32.70 -19.09 9.72
C ARG A 809 31.89 -19.48 8.48
N SER A 810 31.16 -20.58 8.58
CA SER A 810 30.25 -21.06 7.52
C SER A 810 29.02 -20.16 7.30
N GLY A 811 28.61 -19.39 8.31
CA GLY A 811 27.48 -18.46 8.28
C GLY A 811 27.77 -17.12 8.97
N ALA A 812 26.92 -16.13 8.71
CA ALA A 812 26.98 -14.77 9.29
C ALA A 812 26.44 -14.73 10.74
N SER A 813 26.96 -15.59 11.61
CA SER A 813 26.65 -15.67 13.04
C SER A 813 27.82 -16.29 13.80
N THR A 814 27.89 -16.04 15.11
CA THR A 814 28.76 -16.76 16.06
C THR A 814 28.47 -18.27 16.09
N ASP A 815 27.24 -18.68 15.77
CA ASP A 815 26.82 -20.09 15.72
C ASP A 815 27.30 -20.82 14.46
N GLY A 816 27.84 -20.06 13.48
CA GLY A 816 28.41 -20.64 12.27
C GLY A 816 29.69 -21.41 12.59
N SER A 817 29.76 -22.68 12.17
CA SER A 817 30.95 -23.52 12.33
C SER A 817 32.21 -22.85 11.75
N ILE A 818 33.33 -22.98 12.45
CA ILE A 818 34.62 -22.40 12.06
C ILE A 818 35.21 -23.23 10.92
N LEU A 819 35.51 -22.58 9.78
CA LEU A 819 36.15 -23.21 8.61
C LEU A 819 37.67 -23.12 8.66
N LEU A 820 38.20 -22.07 9.28
CA LEU A 820 39.58 -21.84 9.71
C LEU A 820 39.65 -20.57 10.57
N THR A 821 40.79 -20.32 11.20
CA THR A 821 41.15 -19.02 11.76
C THR A 821 42.09 -18.30 10.81
N ILE A 822 41.82 -17.03 10.52
CA ILE A 822 42.66 -16.13 9.73
C ILE A 822 43.60 -15.41 10.70
N PRO A 823 44.94 -15.52 10.57
CA PRO A 823 45.87 -14.80 11.43
C PRO A 823 45.68 -13.27 11.38
N ASN A 824 46.09 -12.57 12.43
CA ASN A 824 46.15 -11.10 12.44
C ASN A 824 47.02 -10.55 11.29
N GLY A 825 46.69 -9.36 10.78
CA GLY A 825 47.44 -8.67 9.74
C GLY A 825 47.33 -9.28 8.34
N LYS A 826 46.43 -10.26 8.11
CA LYS A 826 46.30 -10.96 6.83
C LYS A 826 45.22 -10.36 5.94
N THR A 827 45.55 -10.27 4.65
CA THR A 827 44.66 -9.72 3.62
C THR A 827 43.56 -10.72 3.25
N ILE A 828 42.32 -10.27 3.25
CA ILE A 828 41.12 -11.05 2.91
C ILE A 828 40.36 -10.34 1.79
N THR A 829 39.83 -11.11 0.83
CA THR A 829 39.00 -10.60 -0.27
C THR A 829 37.56 -10.45 0.21
N TYR A 830 37.00 -9.24 0.22
CA TYR A 830 35.59 -9.01 0.51
C TYR A 830 34.70 -9.30 -0.71
N LEU A 831 33.57 -9.97 -0.45
CA LEU A 831 32.59 -10.38 -1.44
C LEU A 831 31.21 -9.72 -1.19
N SER A 832 30.73 -9.70 0.05
CA SER A 832 29.44 -9.09 0.43
C SER A 832 29.34 -8.87 1.95
N ALA A 833 28.26 -8.25 2.44
CA ALA A 833 27.98 -8.09 3.87
C ALA A 833 26.58 -8.61 4.25
N SER A 834 26.39 -8.95 5.54
CA SER A 834 25.12 -9.37 6.14
C SER A 834 25.10 -8.93 7.61
N GLY A 835 24.61 -7.72 7.88
CA GLY A 835 24.78 -7.09 9.21
C GLY A 835 26.25 -6.80 9.49
N SER A 836 26.69 -7.02 10.73
CA SER A 836 28.09 -6.87 11.16
C SER A 836 29.01 -8.02 10.73
N TRP A 837 28.68 -8.73 9.64
CA TRP A 837 29.46 -9.84 9.10
C TRP A 837 29.80 -9.58 7.63
N TYR A 838 31.07 -9.71 7.29
CA TYR A 838 31.56 -9.66 5.92
C TYR A 838 31.79 -11.07 5.40
N LYS A 839 31.23 -11.36 4.22
CA LYS A 839 31.55 -12.55 3.45
C LYS A 839 32.87 -12.31 2.74
N VAL A 840 33.84 -13.17 2.98
CA VAL A 840 35.20 -13.01 2.49
C VAL A 840 35.75 -14.31 1.91
N GLN A 841 36.80 -14.17 1.10
CA GLN A 841 37.64 -15.28 0.63
C GLN A 841 39.06 -15.12 1.19
N TYR A 842 39.59 -16.22 1.75
CA TYR A 842 40.94 -16.31 2.29
C TYR A 842 41.48 -17.74 2.07
N ASN A 843 42.72 -17.86 1.58
CA ASN A 843 43.38 -19.14 1.25
C ASN A 843 42.45 -20.13 0.51
N GLY A 844 41.78 -19.65 -0.55
CA GLY A 844 40.84 -20.43 -1.36
C GLY A 844 39.48 -20.72 -0.71
N LYS A 845 39.35 -20.64 0.63
CA LYS A 845 38.08 -20.86 1.34
C LYS A 845 37.23 -19.58 1.34
N THR A 846 35.91 -19.74 1.23
CA THR A 846 34.92 -18.65 1.33
C THR A 846 34.08 -18.84 2.58
N GLY A 847 33.92 -17.79 3.38
CA GLY A 847 33.13 -17.81 4.62
C GLY A 847 32.78 -16.41 5.10
N TRP A 848 32.44 -16.28 6.38
CA TRP A 848 32.04 -15.03 7.02
C TRP A 848 32.96 -14.68 8.18
N VAL A 849 33.31 -13.42 8.31
CA VAL A 849 34.06 -12.85 9.43
C VAL A 849 33.29 -11.67 10.02
N SER A 850 33.47 -11.36 11.31
CA SER A 850 32.90 -10.14 11.89
C SER A 850 33.59 -8.92 11.28
N SER A 851 32.81 -7.90 10.92
CA SER A 851 33.29 -6.65 10.34
C SER A 851 34.07 -5.77 11.34
N GLU A 852 33.98 -6.08 12.63
CA GLU A 852 34.68 -5.39 13.72
C GLU A 852 36.20 -5.64 13.69
N TYR A 853 36.62 -6.82 13.21
CA TYR A 853 38.01 -7.27 13.26
C TYR A 853 38.73 -7.14 11.91
N VAL A 854 38.28 -6.22 11.05
CA VAL A 854 38.82 -6.05 9.69
C VAL A 854 38.88 -4.57 9.29
N THR A 855 40.05 -4.13 8.84
CA THR A 855 40.29 -2.77 8.34
C THR A 855 40.43 -2.77 6.83
N LYS A 856 39.81 -1.81 6.13
CA LYS A 856 39.85 -1.75 4.67
C LYS A 856 41.24 -1.34 4.18
N THR A 857 41.88 -2.16 3.35
CA THR A 857 43.18 -1.84 2.74
C THR A 857 42.98 -1.29 1.33
N ASN A 858 43.43 -0.05 1.10
CA ASN A 858 43.42 0.56 -0.24
C ASN A 858 44.74 0.26 -0.96
N SER A 859 44.93 -0.99 -1.39
CA SER A 859 46.09 -1.39 -2.21
C SER A 859 45.87 -1.00 -3.67
N GLY A 860 46.07 0.29 -3.98
CA GLY A 860 46.06 0.84 -5.33
C GLY A 860 46.27 2.35 -5.30
N SER A 861 47.06 2.87 -6.24
CA SER A 861 47.41 4.29 -6.31
C SER A 861 46.16 5.17 -6.30
N SER A 862 46.08 6.09 -5.34
CA SER A 862 44.86 6.84 -5.01
C SER A 862 44.57 7.93 -6.05
N VAL A 863 43.86 7.56 -7.11
CA VAL A 863 43.30 8.53 -8.05
C VAL A 863 42.14 9.27 -7.38
N SER A 864 42.09 10.58 -7.53
CA SER A 864 41.00 11.43 -7.04
C SER A 864 40.66 12.53 -8.04
N ILE A 865 39.41 12.96 -8.04
CA ILE A 865 38.93 14.12 -8.80
C ILE A 865 38.98 15.31 -7.85
N GLN A 866 39.66 16.39 -8.20
CA GLN A 866 39.75 17.59 -7.36
C GLN A 866 38.54 18.49 -7.54
N ALA A 867 38.31 19.38 -6.56
CA ALA A 867 37.27 20.39 -6.68
C ALA A 867 37.49 21.26 -7.94
N GLY A 868 36.42 21.57 -8.67
CA GLY A 868 36.45 22.27 -9.96
C GLY A 868 36.65 21.35 -11.18
N GLU A 869 37.25 20.16 -11.02
CA GLU A 869 37.46 19.25 -12.16
C GLU A 869 36.16 18.62 -12.69
N THR A 870 36.16 18.32 -13.98
CA THR A 870 35.04 17.69 -14.67
C THR A 870 35.25 16.18 -14.88
N PHE A 871 34.15 15.43 -14.92
CA PHE A 871 34.16 13.98 -15.18
C PHE A 871 32.83 13.54 -15.79
N ASN A 872 32.79 12.35 -16.40
CA ASN A 872 31.54 11.76 -16.87
C ASN A 872 30.96 10.80 -15.84
N LEU A 873 29.68 10.94 -15.52
CA LEU A 873 28.92 10.04 -14.65
C LEU A 873 28.16 9.02 -15.50
N LEU A 874 28.43 7.73 -15.33
CA LEU A 874 28.00 6.69 -16.30
C LEU A 874 26.98 5.70 -15.74
N GLU A 875 27.13 5.30 -14.47
CA GLU A 875 26.19 4.36 -13.84
C GLU A 875 25.97 4.71 -12.37
N LYS A 876 24.78 4.40 -11.86
CA LYS A 876 24.47 4.40 -10.42
C LYS A 876 23.96 3.03 -10.00
N HIS A 877 24.74 2.37 -9.15
CA HIS A 877 24.42 1.05 -8.59
C HIS A 877 23.51 1.18 -7.38
N ASN A 878 22.77 0.12 -7.06
CA ASN A 878 21.77 0.14 -5.98
C ASN A 878 22.37 0.31 -4.57
N ASN A 879 23.65 -0.03 -4.38
CA ASN A 879 24.44 0.26 -3.18
C ASN A 879 25.03 1.70 -3.15
N GLU A 880 24.52 2.58 -4.01
CA GLU A 880 24.97 3.97 -4.21
C GLU A 880 26.37 4.16 -4.80
N SER A 881 27.07 3.08 -5.16
CA SER A 881 28.31 3.21 -5.93
C SER A 881 28.06 3.83 -7.30
N LEU A 882 28.88 4.82 -7.65
CA LEU A 882 28.82 5.54 -8.92
C LEU A 882 29.98 5.07 -9.81
N LYS A 883 29.67 4.72 -11.06
CA LYS A 883 30.69 4.47 -12.09
C LYS A 883 30.93 5.77 -12.86
N VAL A 884 32.18 6.16 -12.99
CA VAL A 884 32.59 7.40 -13.64
C VAL A 884 33.68 7.14 -14.69
N LYS A 885 33.83 8.07 -15.64
CA LYS A 885 35.00 8.18 -16.51
C LYS A 885 35.70 9.50 -16.23
N TYR A 886 36.99 9.45 -15.96
CA TYR A 886 37.81 10.59 -15.58
C TYR A 886 39.20 10.42 -16.21
N LYS A 887 39.73 11.49 -16.84
CA LYS A 887 41.00 11.48 -17.60
C LYS A 887 41.15 10.24 -18.50
N GLY A 888 40.10 9.95 -19.27
CA GLY A 888 40.03 8.82 -20.21
C GLY A 888 39.73 7.45 -19.59
N LYS A 889 40.04 7.22 -18.31
CA LYS A 889 39.95 5.91 -17.63
C LYS A 889 38.64 5.76 -16.82
N MET A 890 38.30 4.51 -16.52
CA MET A 890 37.07 4.13 -15.85
C MET A 890 37.30 3.88 -14.35
N TYR A 891 36.42 4.40 -13.51
CA TYR A 891 36.51 4.28 -12.05
C TYR A 891 35.16 4.05 -11.39
N TYR A 892 35.19 3.64 -10.13
CA TYR A 892 34.06 3.69 -9.20
C TYR A 892 34.35 4.68 -8.07
N THR A 893 33.30 5.21 -7.45
CA THR A 893 33.38 5.91 -6.17
C THR A 893 32.19 5.55 -5.28
N SER A 894 32.41 5.60 -3.97
CA SER A 894 31.38 5.52 -2.93
C SER A 894 31.75 6.45 -1.76
N SER A 895 32.46 7.53 -2.06
CA SER A 895 32.98 8.48 -1.05
C SER A 895 31.90 9.37 -0.41
N PHE A 896 30.69 9.34 -0.94
CA PHE A 896 29.52 10.07 -0.43
C PHE A 896 28.22 9.34 -0.84
N GLY A 897 27.13 9.60 -0.12
CA GLY A 897 25.80 9.08 -0.43
C GLY A 897 24.93 10.06 -1.22
N LEU A 898 23.94 9.56 -1.94
CA LEU A 898 23.03 10.34 -2.81
C LEU A 898 22.05 11.23 -2.03
N SER A 899 21.93 11.06 -0.72
CA SER A 899 21.26 12.02 0.17
C SER A 899 22.01 13.36 0.28
N SER A 900 23.29 13.41 -0.13
CA SER A 900 24.17 14.58 0.05
C SER A 900 25.11 14.88 -1.12
N TYR A 901 24.88 14.27 -2.30
CA TYR A 901 25.77 14.40 -3.47
C TYR A 901 26.09 15.85 -3.87
N TYR A 902 25.14 16.78 -3.70
CA TYR A 902 25.28 18.20 -4.04
C TYR A 902 26.45 18.88 -3.28
N LYS A 903 26.89 18.32 -2.15
CA LYS A 903 28.09 18.77 -1.42
C LYS A 903 29.41 18.36 -2.08
N TYR A 904 29.36 17.48 -3.07
CA TYR A 904 30.51 16.82 -3.71
C TYR A 904 30.53 16.98 -5.23
N MET A 905 29.37 17.02 -5.88
CA MET A 905 29.25 17.20 -7.33
C MET A 905 27.91 17.80 -7.75
N SER A 906 27.88 18.48 -8.89
CA SER A 906 26.65 18.80 -9.63
C SER A 906 26.74 18.25 -11.06
N VAL A 907 25.66 17.61 -11.52
CA VAL A 907 25.55 17.07 -12.89
C VAL A 907 24.91 18.13 -13.78
N LYS A 908 25.61 18.50 -14.84
CA LYS A 908 25.26 19.67 -15.64
C LYS A 908 24.17 19.38 -16.67
N ASN A 909 24.24 18.22 -17.32
CA ASN A 909 23.48 17.93 -18.53
C ASN A 909 22.65 16.63 -18.49
N LEU A 910 22.42 16.06 -17.30
CA LEU A 910 21.50 14.93 -17.16
C LEU A 910 20.07 15.43 -17.02
N ALA A 911 19.19 14.90 -17.86
CA ALA A 911 17.75 14.98 -17.65
C ALA A 911 17.10 13.61 -17.83
N ARG A 912 15.82 13.52 -17.46
CA ARG A 912 14.97 12.37 -17.66
C ARG A 912 13.65 12.80 -18.30
N VAL A 913 13.14 12.00 -19.23
CA VAL A 913 11.82 12.22 -19.84
C VAL A 913 10.70 11.98 -18.81
N ASP A 914 9.72 12.87 -18.79
CA ASP A 914 8.49 12.82 -17.97
C ASP A 914 7.24 12.94 -18.86
N ALA A 915 7.20 12.13 -19.91
CA ALA A 915 6.13 12.05 -20.90
C ALA A 915 6.06 10.64 -21.50
N THR A 916 4.86 10.17 -21.84
CA THR A 916 4.65 8.80 -22.35
C THR A 916 5.43 8.50 -23.64
N SER A 917 5.59 9.51 -24.49
CA SER A 917 6.52 9.57 -25.62
C SER A 917 6.85 11.04 -25.87
N LEU A 918 8.12 11.36 -26.10
CA LEU A 918 8.57 12.73 -26.36
C LEU A 918 9.24 12.82 -27.73
N ASN A 919 8.73 13.70 -28.59
CA ASN A 919 9.33 13.97 -29.90
C ASN A 919 10.54 14.90 -29.75
N VAL A 920 11.64 14.54 -30.41
CA VAL A 920 12.79 15.43 -30.60
C VAL A 920 12.62 16.16 -31.91
N ARG A 921 12.68 17.49 -31.87
CA ARG A 921 12.40 18.40 -33.00
C ARG A 921 13.71 18.94 -33.60
N SER A 922 13.71 19.27 -34.88
CA SER A 922 14.83 19.94 -35.56
C SER A 922 15.08 21.37 -35.05
N ALA A 923 14.04 22.06 -34.57
CA ALA A 923 14.10 23.40 -34.00
C ALA A 923 13.30 23.49 -32.68
N ALA A 924 13.48 24.60 -31.94
CA ALA A 924 12.85 24.87 -30.65
C ALA A 924 11.35 25.26 -30.75
N ASN A 925 10.54 24.48 -31.48
CA ASN A 925 9.10 24.69 -31.61
C ASN A 925 8.34 23.40 -31.95
N THR A 926 7.01 23.44 -31.86
CA THR A 926 6.12 22.30 -32.14
C THR A 926 5.81 22.06 -33.61
N GLY A 927 6.15 22.99 -34.50
CA GLY A 927 5.91 22.89 -35.95
C GLY A 927 7.01 22.18 -36.73
N SER A 928 8.26 22.22 -36.23
CA SER A 928 9.43 21.70 -36.95
C SER A 928 9.43 20.17 -37.10
N SER A 929 10.20 19.67 -38.08
CA SER A 929 10.34 18.23 -38.33
C SER A 929 10.81 17.44 -37.10
N ILE A 930 10.33 16.20 -36.97
CA ILE A 930 10.73 15.29 -35.90
C ILE A 930 12.00 14.53 -36.34
N VAL A 931 13.08 14.66 -35.57
CA VAL A 931 14.38 14.03 -35.82
C VAL A 931 14.64 12.79 -34.96
N GLY A 932 13.75 12.51 -34.00
CA GLY A 932 13.80 11.30 -33.18
C GLY A 932 12.69 11.27 -32.13
N THR A 933 12.64 10.20 -31.35
CA THR A 933 11.71 10.07 -30.22
C THR A 933 12.41 9.50 -28.99
N LEU A 934 11.91 9.86 -27.82
CA LEU A 934 12.40 9.44 -26.52
C LEU A 934 11.28 8.77 -25.73
N SER A 935 11.63 7.70 -25.01
CA SER A 935 10.67 6.92 -24.21
C SER A 935 10.50 7.54 -22.81
N ASN A 936 9.35 7.29 -22.17
CA ASN A 936 9.12 7.74 -20.80
C ASN A 936 10.21 7.22 -19.84
N TYR A 937 10.61 8.07 -18.88
CA TYR A 937 11.66 7.80 -17.90
C TYR A 937 13.07 7.53 -18.46
N GLN A 938 13.29 7.72 -19.76
CA GLN A 938 14.62 7.63 -20.37
C GLN A 938 15.51 8.76 -19.87
N TYR A 939 16.73 8.43 -19.40
CA TYR A 939 17.78 9.42 -19.16
C TYR A 939 18.34 9.93 -20.49
N ILE A 940 18.57 11.24 -20.59
CA ILE A 940 18.96 11.94 -21.82
C ILE A 940 20.09 12.94 -21.56
N GLU A 941 20.90 13.15 -22.60
CA GLU A 941 22.03 14.09 -22.60
C GLU A 941 21.55 15.43 -23.15
N LEU A 942 21.56 16.46 -22.31
CA LEU A 942 21.41 17.83 -22.76
C LEU A 942 22.71 18.28 -23.44
N SER A 943 22.61 19.07 -24.50
CA SER A 943 23.77 19.78 -25.04
C SER A 943 24.12 20.93 -24.10
N VAL A 944 25.41 21.20 -23.91
CA VAL A 944 25.89 22.32 -23.07
C VAL A 944 26.72 23.32 -23.87
N ASP A 945 26.77 24.56 -23.39
CA ASP A 945 27.67 25.62 -23.87
C ASP A 945 29.11 25.44 -23.34
N SER A 946 30.00 26.36 -23.70
CA SER A 946 31.40 26.40 -23.23
C SER A 946 31.54 26.65 -21.72
N LYS A 947 30.48 27.09 -21.04
CA LYS A 947 30.39 27.29 -19.59
C LYS A 947 29.72 26.09 -18.88
N ASN A 948 29.46 25.00 -19.60
CA ASN A 948 28.76 23.79 -19.15
C ASN A 948 27.29 24.02 -18.74
N ASN A 949 26.62 25.08 -19.21
CA ASN A 949 25.19 25.29 -19.02
C ASN A 949 24.38 24.61 -20.12
N PRO A 950 23.20 24.02 -19.83
CA PRO A 950 22.34 23.47 -20.88
C PRO A 950 21.95 24.52 -21.93
N VAL A 951 22.07 24.18 -23.20
CA VAL A 951 21.65 25.04 -24.31
C VAL A 951 20.14 25.07 -24.39
N THR A 952 19.55 26.26 -24.20
CA THR A 952 18.09 26.47 -24.18
C THR A 952 17.64 27.55 -25.15
N SER A 953 16.40 27.44 -25.63
CA SER A 953 15.73 28.49 -26.41
C SER A 953 14.22 28.42 -26.15
N ASN A 954 13.60 29.53 -25.71
CA ASN A 954 12.14 29.64 -25.50
C ASN A 954 11.51 28.49 -24.70
N GLY A 955 12.18 28.03 -23.63
CA GLY A 955 11.74 26.91 -22.79
C GLY A 955 12.02 25.50 -23.36
N TRP A 956 12.66 25.40 -24.53
CA TRP A 956 13.17 24.14 -25.09
C TRP A 956 14.63 23.93 -24.70
N TYR A 957 15.03 22.67 -24.60
CA TYR A 957 16.40 22.23 -24.36
C TYR A 957 16.95 21.51 -25.59
N LYS A 958 18.18 21.81 -25.99
CA LYS A 958 18.89 21.06 -27.02
C LYS A 958 19.41 19.75 -26.43
N VAL A 959 19.19 18.64 -27.11
CA VAL A 959 19.51 17.28 -26.65
C VAL A 959 20.35 16.54 -27.68
N LYS A 960 21.13 15.57 -27.22
CA LYS A 960 21.90 14.64 -28.06
C LYS A 960 21.34 13.23 -27.92
N LEU A 961 20.99 12.61 -29.04
CA LEU A 961 20.55 11.23 -29.13
C LEU A 961 21.74 10.26 -29.15
N SER A 962 21.49 8.99 -28.83
CA SER A 962 22.52 7.94 -28.76
C SER A 962 23.21 7.64 -30.08
N ASN A 963 22.61 8.01 -31.21
CA ASN A 963 23.19 7.95 -32.55
C ASN A 963 23.98 9.22 -32.93
N GLY A 964 24.14 10.18 -32.02
CA GLY A 964 24.81 11.46 -32.26
C GLY A 964 23.92 12.58 -32.78
N THR A 965 22.70 12.29 -33.28
CA THR A 965 21.77 13.30 -33.78
C THR A 965 21.41 14.31 -32.68
N GLN A 966 21.51 15.60 -32.99
CA GLN A 966 21.03 16.67 -32.11
C GLN A 966 19.61 17.12 -32.50
N GLY A 967 18.88 17.63 -31.51
CA GLY A 967 17.59 18.28 -31.72
C GLY A 967 17.09 18.92 -30.43
N TRP A 968 15.79 19.22 -30.36
CA TRP A 968 15.18 20.00 -29.29
C TRP A 968 14.00 19.26 -28.64
N VAL A 969 13.84 19.43 -27.33
CA VAL A 969 12.67 18.96 -26.58
C VAL A 969 12.13 20.07 -25.68
N SER A 970 10.81 20.09 -25.45
CA SER A 970 10.21 21.05 -24.51
C SER A 970 10.63 20.74 -23.07
N GLY A 971 11.04 21.77 -22.33
CA GLY A 971 11.38 21.68 -20.92
C GLY A 971 10.23 21.17 -20.04
N MET A 972 8.98 21.34 -20.48
CA MET A 972 7.79 20.84 -19.77
C MET A 972 7.67 19.31 -19.72
N HIS A 973 8.50 18.58 -20.48
CA HIS A 973 8.44 17.12 -20.60
C HIS A 973 9.74 16.43 -20.16
N ILE A 974 10.63 17.17 -19.50
CA ILE A 974 11.88 16.65 -18.94
C ILE A 974 12.09 17.17 -17.53
N ILE A 975 12.75 16.38 -16.70
CA ILE A 975 13.19 16.74 -15.35
C ILE A 975 14.71 16.67 -15.34
N ARG A 976 15.40 17.74 -14.94
CA ARG A 976 16.85 17.71 -14.71
C ARG A 976 17.12 16.89 -13.44
N GLU A 977 18.11 16.02 -13.51
CA GLU A 977 18.44 15.08 -12.43
C GLU A 977 19.87 15.36 -11.95
N LEU A 978 20.10 15.29 -10.63
CA LEU A 978 21.39 15.58 -9.98
C LEU A 978 21.98 16.99 -10.23
N ASN A 979 21.13 17.98 -10.50
CA ASN A 979 21.54 19.33 -10.91
C ASN A 979 21.54 20.39 -9.78
N LYS A 980 21.48 19.96 -8.51
CA LYS A 980 21.61 20.85 -7.34
C LYS A 980 23.07 21.22 -7.08
#